data_AF-A0A7W4FC94-F1
#
_entry.id   AF-A0A7W4FC94-F1
#
_cell.length_a   1.000
_cell.length_b   1.000
_cell.length_c   1.000
_cell.angle_alpha   90.00
_cell.angle_beta   90.00
_cell.angle_gamma   90.00
#
_symmetry.space_group_name_H-M   'P 1'
#
loop_
_entity.id
_entity.type
_entity.pdbx_description
1 polymer ?
#
loop_
_entity_poly.entity_id
_entity_poly.type
_entity_poly.pdbx_seq_one_letter_code
_entity_poly.pdbx_strand_id
1 'polypeptide(L)'
;MTSPAGAHGWRPIVIMAILFFSIGFVTWLNGPLITFVQLAFNLSDVAAFLVPACFYLAYFVFPIPATLLARRTGLKAGMAVSLMVMAGGTALFGECVTARWYPGALAGLGVIGAGLSLLQVTINPYVSLLGPHARAAQRIAIMGTANKCAGIVAPLVFAGLVMRDIGGIAAQVRAAPSAAARDAVLARFTHAVHAPYLAMAVLLLGLAVWILRARLPSIAIGREDTADAAGHAEGPARGGVPLLCLGVFSTFLYVGVEVMAGDAIGMYGRGFGLSLDVTKYFTALTLAAMMAGYLAGMAVVPRLVSQLQYMGLSCGLGLVLCGAAWVSSGLVSVLCVALLGFANAMIMPALFPVVMRMMDRHADRAAALLVMAFSGGAVLPQVFVHLAQTRGAHAAFVLVAAPSYLVILAYVGLMRRRTAIAGPGAGGGMAGGVAAAALGAVLAVALPAGQARAAAPALMPLPASAHYSGQTLSLANGLAVQWDHAPTPLLRRAADRLRARLDRLAGRVLPADDHAAGAAMLRVRYGADPSFLALGEKEQYHLAVRPDGITLDAAGPAGVLDGFATLAQLAAQGPQGPVLMQADIDDRPRFPWRGIMIDVSRHFMRIETLHRQIDAMEQVKLNVLHLHLGDSQGFRVESRLFPGLQRQGSHGQFYTQAQIRDLVAYAADRGVRIMPEFDTPGHALAILLAYPALAAQPVDPAMADPDDAALNPTLDATLHFVTQLYGEMGRLFPDRYFHAGGDEVQAEQWTRNPKITAFMKAHGFADTASLQAAFTARVQSVLARQGKIMVGWDEVSAAPIPKSVVVEAWRSSKFIGTATRAGHPVVVSAGYYLDLLNPAEQHYRVDPLDVQASGLTRAQADIKRVTMGPLVDAFTLDPALPPLDAAQKKLVLGGEAPLWSELVTDETLDARLWPRAAAIAERFWSQPQTRDVDDMDRRLAEVANRLEVTGLQARANAYRMQARMAPADPGAVACLMGAVMPVRNYALNSFVRRSGQVRFDELAEIASPDPIAAMRFNALAARFAAGDRGVAEALRAQLGAWAACGDRFATVAQGVGALEQGLPVARDIAALARIGLAALSGPLDDAQRRDAVARIAADQAVVESFAGVVRTHGVKPPPAGLLVAILPGIRSLMG
;
A
#
# COMPACT_ATOMS: atom_id res chain seq x y z
N MET A 1 -62.35 -9.14 -19.28
CA MET A 1 -61.10 -9.88 -19.00
C MET A 1 -61.06 -10.27 -17.52
N THR A 2 -60.93 -11.57 -17.21
CA THR A 2 -60.78 -12.03 -15.81
C THR A 2 -59.44 -11.54 -15.26
N SER A 3 -59.44 -10.94 -14.06
CA SER A 3 -58.23 -10.35 -13.47
C SER A 3 -57.10 -11.38 -13.37
N PRO A 4 -55.84 -11.01 -13.65
CA PRO A 4 -54.67 -11.84 -13.37
C PRO A 4 -54.53 -12.25 -11.89
N ALA A 5 -55.16 -11.51 -10.97
CA ALA A 5 -55.22 -11.83 -9.54
C ALA A 5 -56.40 -12.76 -9.14
N GLY A 6 -57.12 -13.32 -10.12
CA GLY A 6 -58.27 -14.20 -9.85
C GLY A 6 -59.39 -13.50 -9.08
N ALA A 7 -59.84 -14.11 -8.00
CA ALA A 7 -60.93 -13.61 -7.15
C ALA A 7 -60.64 -12.25 -6.48
N HIS A 8 -59.37 -11.81 -6.42
CA HIS A 8 -59.00 -10.53 -5.80
C HIS A 8 -59.19 -9.31 -6.73
N GLY A 9 -59.60 -9.49 -7.99
CA GLY A 9 -59.91 -8.41 -8.92
C GLY A 9 -58.70 -7.59 -9.38
N TRP A 10 -58.91 -6.46 -10.07
CA TRP A 10 -57.83 -5.64 -10.65
C TRP A 10 -57.17 -4.68 -9.66
N ARG A 11 -57.83 -4.37 -8.54
CA ARG A 11 -57.35 -3.35 -7.58
C ARG A 11 -55.93 -3.63 -7.06
N PRO A 12 -55.59 -4.82 -6.55
CA PRO A 12 -54.23 -5.07 -6.05
C PRO A 12 -53.19 -5.01 -7.18
N ILE A 13 -53.53 -5.40 -8.41
CA ILE A 13 -52.63 -5.31 -9.57
C ILE A 13 -52.29 -3.86 -9.89
N VAL A 14 -53.28 -2.96 -9.91
CA VAL A 14 -53.06 -1.52 -10.16
C VAL A 14 -52.19 -0.91 -9.07
N ILE A 15 -52.43 -1.24 -7.80
CA ILE A 15 -51.61 -0.75 -6.68
C ILE A 15 -50.15 -1.21 -6.83
N MET A 16 -49.92 -2.50 -7.12
CA MET A 16 -48.57 -3.01 -7.35
C MET A 16 -47.91 -2.34 -8.56
N ALA A 17 -48.66 -2.11 -9.65
CA ALA A 17 -48.13 -1.44 -10.84
C ALA A 17 -47.66 0.00 -10.52
N ILE A 18 -48.39 0.73 -9.67
CA ILE A 18 -47.98 2.06 -9.20
C ILE A 18 -46.68 1.98 -8.38
N LEU A 19 -46.53 1.00 -7.50
CA LEU A 19 -45.30 0.82 -6.74
C LEU A 19 -44.10 0.45 -7.64
N PHE A 20 -44.32 -0.40 -8.64
CA PHE A 20 -43.29 -0.72 -9.65
C PHE A 20 -42.93 0.49 -10.51
N PHE A 21 -43.90 1.36 -10.80
CA PHE A 21 -43.64 2.65 -11.42
C PHE A 21 -42.72 3.49 -10.52
N SER A 22 -43.00 3.61 -9.21
CA SER A 22 -42.12 4.32 -8.28
C SER A 22 -40.70 3.75 -8.22
N ILE A 23 -40.55 2.41 -8.22
CA ILE A 23 -39.23 1.75 -8.29
C ILE A 23 -38.48 2.18 -9.55
N GLY A 24 -39.14 2.10 -10.71
CA GLY A 24 -38.53 2.45 -11.99
C GLY A 24 -38.16 3.92 -12.07
N PHE A 25 -39.03 4.79 -11.55
CA PHE A 25 -38.80 6.22 -11.52
C PHE A 25 -37.53 6.57 -10.72
N VAL A 26 -37.40 6.04 -9.50
CA VAL A 26 -36.27 6.34 -8.62
C VAL A 26 -34.97 5.72 -9.13
N THR A 27 -35.02 4.48 -9.62
CA THR A 27 -33.82 3.74 -10.06
C THR A 27 -33.12 4.40 -11.24
N TRP A 28 -33.89 4.88 -12.21
CA TRP A 28 -33.33 5.39 -13.47
C TRP A 28 -33.02 6.89 -13.45
N LEU A 29 -33.17 7.55 -12.29
CA LEU A 29 -32.61 8.90 -12.11
C LEU A 29 -31.08 8.90 -12.06
N ASN A 30 -30.44 7.76 -11.74
CA ASN A 30 -29.00 7.66 -11.56
C ASN A 30 -28.19 8.17 -12.76
N GLY A 31 -28.50 7.76 -13.99
CA GLY A 31 -27.79 8.23 -15.19
C GLY A 31 -27.72 9.76 -15.34
N PRO A 32 -28.85 10.47 -15.42
CA PRO A 32 -28.87 11.93 -15.41
C PRO A 32 -28.25 12.54 -14.14
N LEU A 33 -28.45 11.89 -12.99
CA LEU A 33 -27.92 12.35 -11.71
C LEU A 33 -26.40 12.32 -11.67
N ILE A 34 -25.73 11.33 -12.28
CA ILE A 34 -24.26 11.27 -12.41
C ILE A 34 -23.77 12.56 -13.08
N THR A 35 -24.38 12.94 -14.21
CA THR A 35 -24.01 14.15 -14.94
C THR A 35 -24.31 15.42 -14.13
N PHE A 36 -25.43 15.43 -13.41
CA PHE A 36 -25.78 16.54 -12.52
C PHE A 36 -24.77 16.71 -11.38
N VAL A 37 -24.49 15.66 -10.59
CA VAL A 37 -23.58 15.76 -9.44
C VAL A 37 -22.15 16.03 -9.86
N GLN A 38 -21.75 15.52 -11.03
CA GLN A 38 -20.44 15.81 -11.61
C GLN A 38 -20.24 17.31 -11.78
N LEU A 39 -21.24 18.00 -12.32
CA LEU A 39 -21.18 19.46 -12.46
C LEU A 39 -21.41 20.18 -11.13
N ALA A 40 -22.42 19.79 -10.36
CA ALA A 40 -22.85 20.44 -9.13
C ALA A 40 -21.76 20.46 -8.04
N PHE A 41 -20.96 19.40 -7.97
CA PHE A 41 -19.89 19.24 -6.99
C PHE A 41 -18.49 19.31 -7.61
N ASN A 42 -18.38 19.56 -8.92
CA ASN A 42 -17.12 19.61 -9.67
C ASN A 42 -16.28 18.34 -9.48
N LEU A 43 -16.89 17.17 -9.72
CA LEU A 43 -16.31 15.85 -9.47
C LEU A 43 -15.60 15.29 -10.71
N SER A 44 -14.64 14.39 -10.47
CA SER A 44 -14.14 13.48 -11.52
C SER A 44 -15.22 12.48 -11.94
N ASP A 45 -15.07 11.85 -13.11
CA ASP A 45 -16.00 10.80 -13.54
C ASP A 45 -16.06 9.65 -12.52
N VAL A 46 -14.91 9.23 -11.97
CA VAL A 46 -14.83 8.19 -10.94
C VAL A 46 -15.66 8.54 -9.72
N ALA A 47 -15.53 9.77 -9.23
CA ALA A 47 -16.30 10.25 -8.10
C ALA A 47 -17.80 10.32 -8.45
N ALA A 48 -18.17 10.87 -9.62
CA ALA A 48 -19.58 10.94 -10.04
C ALA A 48 -20.26 9.56 -10.14
N PHE A 49 -19.51 8.53 -10.56
CA PHE A 49 -19.99 7.14 -10.59
C PHE A 49 -20.15 6.50 -9.21
N LEU A 50 -19.76 7.17 -8.12
CA LEU A 50 -20.13 6.71 -6.76
C LEU A 50 -21.65 6.77 -6.53
N VAL A 51 -22.38 7.57 -7.32
CA VAL A 51 -23.85 7.63 -7.29
C VAL A 51 -24.48 6.24 -7.50
N PRO A 52 -24.30 5.56 -8.65
CA PRO A 52 -24.82 4.20 -8.82
C PRO A 52 -24.13 3.22 -7.86
N ALA A 53 -22.87 3.42 -7.48
CA ALA A 53 -22.19 2.53 -6.54
C ALA A 53 -22.89 2.47 -5.16
N CYS A 54 -23.10 3.63 -4.52
CA CYS A 54 -23.77 3.71 -3.23
C CYS A 54 -25.24 3.26 -3.31
N PHE A 55 -25.92 3.59 -4.41
CA PHE A 55 -27.30 3.20 -4.63
C PHE A 55 -27.45 1.68 -4.76
N TYR A 56 -26.65 1.02 -5.60
CA TYR A 56 -26.77 -0.41 -5.88
C TYR A 56 -26.08 -1.31 -4.84
N LEU A 57 -25.09 -0.83 -4.10
CA LEU A 57 -24.44 -1.60 -3.02
C LEU A 57 -25.43 -1.92 -1.89
N ALA A 58 -26.47 -1.10 -1.71
CA ALA A 58 -27.54 -1.37 -0.77
C ALA A 58 -28.30 -2.69 -1.09
N TYR A 59 -28.35 -3.11 -2.35
CA TYR A 59 -28.90 -4.41 -2.71
C TYR A 59 -28.01 -5.56 -2.28
N PHE A 60 -26.72 -5.38 -2.00
CA PHE A 60 -25.89 -6.45 -1.43
C PHE A 60 -26.12 -6.60 0.08
N VAL A 61 -26.23 -5.47 0.80
CA VAL A 61 -26.22 -5.45 2.27
C VAL A 61 -27.60 -5.72 2.88
N PHE A 62 -28.63 -5.07 2.34
CA PHE A 62 -29.94 -5.00 2.99
C PHE A 62 -30.97 -6.10 2.68
N PRO A 63 -30.86 -6.97 1.64
CA PRO A 63 -31.92 -7.95 1.38
C PRO A 63 -32.13 -8.97 2.50
N ILE A 64 -31.05 -9.42 3.15
CA ILE A 64 -31.13 -10.40 4.24
C ILE A 64 -31.84 -9.78 5.47
N PRO A 65 -31.40 -8.62 6.01
CA PRO A 65 -32.14 -7.90 7.05
C PRO A 65 -33.58 -7.57 6.64
N ALA A 66 -33.79 -7.15 5.40
CA ALA A 66 -35.11 -6.83 4.87
C ALA A 66 -36.05 -8.05 4.86
N THR A 67 -35.53 -9.24 4.55
CA THR A 67 -36.29 -10.49 4.58
C THR A 67 -36.73 -10.82 6.01
N LEU A 68 -35.87 -10.62 7.00
CA LEU A 68 -36.22 -10.82 8.41
C LEU A 68 -37.27 -9.82 8.90
N LEU A 69 -37.14 -8.55 8.49
CA LEU A 69 -38.11 -7.51 8.81
C LEU A 69 -39.47 -7.80 8.18
N ALA A 70 -39.50 -8.18 6.90
CA ALA A 70 -40.72 -8.52 6.16
C ALA A 70 -41.45 -9.73 6.76
N ARG A 71 -40.71 -10.73 7.26
CA ARG A 71 -41.30 -11.88 7.98
C ARG A 71 -41.96 -11.48 9.30
N ARG A 72 -41.44 -10.45 9.99
CA ARG A 72 -41.99 -9.96 11.26
C ARG A 72 -43.16 -9.01 11.09
N THR A 73 -43.09 -8.10 10.11
CA THR A 73 -44.10 -7.04 9.92
C THR A 73 -45.19 -7.43 8.93
N GLY A 74 -44.97 -8.48 8.13
CA GLY A 74 -45.84 -8.88 7.03
C GLY A 74 -45.61 -8.04 5.76
N LEU A 75 -45.94 -8.61 4.60
CA LEU A 75 -45.63 -8.01 3.28
C LEU A 75 -46.19 -6.60 3.11
N LYS A 76 -47.43 -6.36 3.57
CA LYS A 76 -48.09 -5.04 3.47
C LYS A 76 -47.38 -3.96 4.28
N ALA A 77 -47.08 -4.24 5.55
CA ALA A 77 -46.38 -3.27 6.40
C ALA A 77 -44.93 -3.10 5.95
N GLY A 78 -44.28 -4.17 5.50
CA GLY A 78 -42.95 -4.12 4.89
C GLY A 78 -42.87 -3.16 3.71
N MET A 79 -43.85 -3.20 2.78
CA MET A 79 -43.93 -2.25 1.66
C MET A 79 -44.07 -0.79 2.13
N ALA A 80 -44.90 -0.53 3.15
CA ALA A 80 -45.05 0.81 3.71
C ALA A 80 -43.74 1.30 4.37
N VAL A 81 -43.05 0.44 5.12
CA VAL A 81 -41.76 0.77 5.74
C VAL A 81 -40.71 1.10 4.68
N SER A 82 -40.62 0.32 3.60
CA SER A 82 -39.69 0.65 2.51
C SER A 82 -39.93 2.02 1.90
N LEU A 83 -41.19 2.41 1.68
CA LEU A 83 -41.53 3.72 1.13
C LEU A 83 -41.17 4.86 2.09
N MET A 84 -41.33 4.67 3.40
CA MET A 84 -40.89 5.64 4.41
C MET A 84 -39.37 5.79 4.44
N VAL A 85 -38.62 4.69 4.35
CA VAL A 85 -37.14 4.71 4.26
C VAL A 85 -36.69 5.43 2.98
N MET A 86 -37.31 5.11 1.84
CA MET A 86 -37.03 5.80 0.57
C MET A 86 -37.33 7.29 0.65
N ALA A 87 -38.43 7.69 1.29
CA ALA A 87 -38.77 9.09 1.48
C ALA A 87 -37.73 9.82 2.35
N GLY A 88 -37.29 9.21 3.45
CA GLY A 88 -36.23 9.75 4.30
C GLY A 88 -34.91 9.93 3.55
N GLY A 89 -34.49 8.92 2.77
CA GLY A 89 -33.30 9.02 1.91
C GLY A 89 -33.43 10.07 0.82
N THR A 90 -34.63 10.24 0.24
CA THR A 90 -34.91 11.25 -0.79
C THR A 90 -34.82 12.66 -0.22
N ALA A 91 -35.39 12.91 0.95
CA ALA A 91 -35.29 14.19 1.63
C ALA A 91 -33.84 14.49 2.02
N LEU A 92 -33.15 13.51 2.62
CA LEU A 92 -31.73 13.65 2.98
C LEU A 92 -30.86 13.97 1.77
N PHE A 93 -31.07 13.30 0.64
CA PHE A 93 -30.35 13.59 -0.61
C PHE A 93 -30.57 15.03 -1.06
N GLY A 94 -31.83 15.48 -1.11
CA GLY A 94 -32.18 16.84 -1.51
C GLY A 94 -31.52 17.90 -0.62
N GLU A 95 -31.56 17.73 0.70
CA GLU A 95 -30.93 18.63 1.66
C GLU A 95 -29.40 18.65 1.51
N CYS A 96 -28.76 17.47 1.43
CA CYS A 96 -27.31 17.39 1.30
C CYS A 96 -26.80 17.95 -0.03
N VAL A 97 -27.55 17.79 -1.12
CA VAL A 97 -27.21 18.40 -2.42
C VAL A 97 -27.31 19.92 -2.34
N THR A 98 -28.38 20.46 -1.75
CA THR A 98 -28.54 21.90 -1.55
C THR A 98 -27.43 22.46 -0.67
N ALA A 99 -27.08 21.76 0.41
CA ALA A 99 -25.97 22.09 1.30
C ALA A 99 -24.58 21.85 0.67
N ARG A 100 -24.51 21.34 -0.58
CA ARG A 100 -23.29 20.95 -1.28
C ARG A 100 -22.40 20.00 -0.46
N TRP A 101 -23.01 19.13 0.34
CA TRP A 101 -22.36 18.08 1.10
C TRP A 101 -22.42 16.73 0.37
N TYR A 102 -21.38 16.44 -0.41
CA TYR A 102 -21.36 15.26 -1.30
C TYR A 102 -21.42 13.90 -0.56
N PRO A 103 -20.64 13.66 0.52
CA PRO A 103 -20.78 12.42 1.30
C PRO A 103 -22.18 12.22 1.88
N GLY A 104 -22.83 13.30 2.33
CA GLY A 104 -24.22 13.27 2.79
C GLY A 104 -25.20 12.91 1.68
N ALA A 105 -24.98 13.44 0.47
CA ALA A 105 -25.79 13.08 -0.69
C ALA A 105 -25.61 11.59 -1.05
N LEU A 106 -24.39 11.06 -1.03
CA LEU A 106 -24.14 9.62 -1.23
C LEU A 106 -24.82 8.76 -0.15
N ALA A 107 -24.79 9.19 1.12
CA ALA A 107 -25.52 8.52 2.20
C ALA A 107 -27.03 8.52 1.95
N GLY A 108 -27.61 9.65 1.51
CA GLY A 108 -29.00 9.75 1.08
C GLY A 108 -29.36 8.74 0.00
N LEU A 109 -28.54 8.62 -1.06
CA LEU A 109 -28.72 7.61 -2.12
C LEU A 109 -28.61 6.18 -1.59
N GLY A 110 -27.69 5.90 -0.67
CA GLY A 110 -27.58 4.61 -0.01
C GLY A 110 -28.84 4.24 0.79
N VAL A 111 -29.44 5.22 1.48
CA VAL A 111 -30.71 5.03 2.21
C VAL A 111 -31.88 4.79 1.24
N ILE A 112 -31.93 5.50 0.11
CA ILE A 112 -32.92 5.23 -0.95
C ILE A 112 -32.75 3.79 -1.48
N GLY A 113 -31.52 3.38 -1.76
CA GLY A 113 -31.20 2.01 -2.19
C GLY A 113 -31.60 0.95 -1.16
N ALA A 114 -31.41 1.22 0.13
CA ALA A 114 -31.84 0.32 1.22
C ALA A 114 -33.37 0.17 1.27
N GLY A 115 -34.09 1.28 1.13
CA GLY A 115 -35.55 1.29 1.03
C GLY A 115 -36.05 0.51 -0.18
N LEU A 116 -35.42 0.69 -1.35
CA LEU A 116 -35.75 -0.08 -2.56
C LEU A 116 -35.45 -1.57 -2.42
N SER A 117 -34.32 -1.93 -1.80
CA SER A 117 -33.97 -3.33 -1.50
C SER A 117 -35.06 -4.00 -0.63
N LEU A 118 -35.54 -3.31 0.41
CA LEU A 118 -36.66 -3.78 1.22
C LEU A 118 -37.98 -3.86 0.43
N LEU A 119 -38.24 -2.89 -0.44
CA LEU A 119 -39.43 -2.89 -1.30
C LEU A 119 -39.40 -4.10 -2.25
N GLN A 120 -38.25 -4.42 -2.85
CA GLN A 120 -38.09 -5.58 -3.74
C GLN A 120 -38.33 -6.92 -3.03
N VAL A 121 -37.85 -7.06 -1.79
CA VAL A 121 -38.04 -8.28 -0.97
C VAL A 121 -39.50 -8.47 -0.55
N THR A 122 -40.30 -7.41 -0.49
CA THR A 122 -41.71 -7.48 -0.08
C THR A 122 -42.66 -7.52 -1.28
N ILE A 123 -42.45 -6.69 -2.29
CA ILE A 123 -43.39 -6.55 -3.40
C ILE A 123 -43.36 -7.74 -4.37
N ASN A 124 -42.17 -8.32 -4.63
CA ASN A 124 -42.04 -9.42 -5.59
C ASN A 124 -42.75 -10.70 -5.12
N PRO A 125 -42.58 -11.17 -3.86
CA PRO A 125 -43.38 -12.27 -3.33
C PRO A 125 -44.88 -11.95 -3.33
N TYR A 126 -45.26 -10.72 -2.96
CA TYR A 126 -46.66 -10.31 -2.92
C TYR A 126 -47.33 -10.45 -4.29
N VAL A 127 -46.71 -9.93 -5.36
CA VAL A 127 -47.24 -10.03 -6.74
C VAL A 127 -47.28 -11.48 -7.22
N SER A 128 -46.28 -12.27 -6.86
CA SER A 128 -46.16 -13.67 -7.30
C SER A 128 -47.27 -14.52 -6.69
N LEU A 129 -47.57 -14.33 -5.40
CA LEU A 129 -48.59 -15.07 -4.65
C LEU A 129 -50.02 -14.51 -4.82
N LEU A 130 -50.17 -13.36 -5.49
CA LEU A 130 -51.46 -12.72 -5.70
C LEU A 130 -52.26 -13.41 -6.82
N GLY A 131 -52.99 -14.46 -6.46
CA GLY A 131 -53.86 -15.23 -7.37
C GLY A 131 -53.17 -16.42 -8.04
N PRO A 132 -53.83 -17.13 -8.97
CA PRO A 132 -53.37 -18.42 -9.48
C PRO A 132 -51.96 -18.39 -10.07
N HIS A 133 -51.14 -19.41 -9.79
CA HIS A 133 -49.75 -19.53 -10.24
C HIS A 133 -49.61 -19.47 -11.78
N ALA A 134 -50.54 -20.07 -12.52
CA ALA A 134 -50.54 -20.08 -13.99
C ALA A 134 -50.59 -18.67 -14.62
N ARG A 135 -51.04 -17.65 -13.88
CA ARG A 135 -51.12 -16.26 -14.35
C ARG A 135 -50.04 -15.35 -13.73
N ALA A 136 -49.08 -15.91 -12.99
CA ALA A 136 -47.99 -15.14 -12.37
C ALA A 136 -47.15 -14.39 -13.40
N ALA A 137 -46.83 -15.02 -14.54
CA ALA A 137 -46.08 -14.39 -15.63
C ALA A 137 -46.78 -13.13 -16.18
N GLN A 138 -48.12 -13.14 -16.27
CA GLN A 138 -48.89 -11.98 -16.73
C GLN A 138 -48.81 -10.83 -15.71
N ARG A 139 -48.85 -11.12 -14.41
CA ARG A 139 -48.71 -10.11 -13.35
C ARG A 139 -47.32 -9.47 -13.39
N ILE A 140 -46.27 -10.30 -13.47
CA ILE A 140 -44.87 -9.85 -13.56
C ILE A 140 -44.65 -8.99 -14.80
N ALA A 141 -45.23 -9.35 -15.95
CA ALA A 141 -45.16 -8.56 -17.17
C ALA A 141 -45.80 -7.16 -17.00
N ILE A 142 -46.98 -7.06 -16.39
CA ILE A 142 -47.61 -5.77 -16.10
C ILE A 142 -46.71 -4.90 -15.18
N MET A 143 -46.12 -5.52 -14.15
CA MET A 143 -45.20 -4.83 -13.25
C MET A 143 -43.94 -4.32 -13.97
N GLY A 144 -43.34 -5.16 -14.82
CA GLY A 144 -42.17 -4.82 -15.62
C GLY A 144 -42.43 -3.66 -16.58
N THR A 145 -43.59 -3.66 -17.26
CA THR A 145 -43.99 -2.56 -18.15
C THR A 145 -44.14 -1.25 -17.36
N ALA A 146 -44.83 -1.27 -16.22
CA ALA A 146 -44.99 -0.07 -15.38
C ALA A 146 -43.64 0.50 -14.93
N ASN A 147 -42.70 -0.38 -14.53
CA ASN A 147 -41.36 -0.01 -14.13
C ASN A 147 -40.57 0.66 -15.26
N LYS A 148 -40.53 0.05 -16.46
CA LYS A 148 -39.76 0.60 -17.58
C LYS A 148 -40.39 1.86 -18.16
N CYS A 149 -41.73 2.00 -18.14
CA CYS A 149 -42.40 3.26 -18.47
C CYS A 149 -41.91 4.39 -17.54
N ALA A 150 -41.87 4.14 -16.24
CA ALA A 150 -41.36 5.10 -15.27
C ALA A 150 -39.88 5.43 -15.50
N GLY A 151 -39.09 4.41 -15.86
CA GLY A 151 -37.69 4.57 -16.21
C GLY A 151 -37.46 5.51 -17.39
N ILE A 152 -38.35 5.54 -18.39
CA ILE A 152 -38.25 6.49 -19.51
C ILE A 152 -38.64 7.90 -19.06
N VAL A 153 -39.72 8.02 -18.28
CA VAL A 153 -40.24 9.31 -17.83
C VAL A 153 -39.28 10.02 -16.88
N ALA A 154 -38.63 9.30 -15.96
CA ALA A 154 -37.81 9.91 -14.92
C ALA A 154 -36.61 10.73 -15.44
N PRO A 155 -35.75 10.22 -16.33
CA PRO A 155 -34.69 11.01 -16.96
C PRO A 155 -35.21 12.21 -17.74
N LEU A 156 -36.36 12.09 -18.44
CA LEU A 156 -36.94 13.19 -19.21
C LEU A 156 -37.42 14.31 -18.30
N VAL A 157 -38.12 13.95 -17.21
CA VAL A 157 -38.58 14.91 -16.20
C VAL A 157 -37.39 15.57 -15.51
N PHE A 158 -36.37 14.82 -15.11
CA PHE A 158 -35.18 15.38 -14.47
C PHE A 158 -34.37 16.26 -15.42
N ALA A 159 -34.21 15.85 -16.67
CA ALA A 159 -33.55 16.65 -17.69
C ALA A 159 -34.30 17.97 -17.98
N GLY A 160 -35.63 17.96 -17.95
CA GLY A 160 -36.47 19.13 -18.20
C GLY A 160 -36.61 20.08 -17.02
N LEU A 161 -36.71 19.56 -15.79
CA LEU A 161 -36.91 20.37 -14.57
C LEU A 161 -35.59 20.84 -13.94
N VAL A 162 -34.55 20.00 -13.94
CA VAL A 162 -33.30 20.27 -13.22
C VAL A 162 -32.14 20.58 -14.17
N MET A 163 -31.98 19.83 -15.27
CA MET A 163 -30.84 19.98 -16.20
C MET A 163 -31.17 20.80 -17.46
N ARG A 164 -32.14 21.72 -17.37
CA ARG A 164 -32.69 22.45 -18.53
C ARG A 164 -31.60 23.17 -19.34
N ASP A 165 -30.72 23.90 -18.65
CA ASP A 165 -29.61 24.68 -19.24
C ASP A 165 -28.24 24.18 -18.72
N ILE A 166 -28.05 22.86 -18.62
CA ILE A 166 -26.82 22.30 -18.06
C ILE A 166 -25.57 22.66 -18.89
N GLY A 167 -25.70 22.78 -20.21
CA GLY A 167 -24.62 23.24 -21.10
C GLY A 167 -24.21 24.69 -20.82
N GLY A 168 -25.19 25.60 -20.70
CA GLY A 168 -24.97 27.00 -20.35
C GLY A 168 -24.37 27.18 -18.96
N ILE A 169 -24.86 26.43 -17.97
CA ILE A 169 -24.31 26.44 -16.61
C ILE A 169 -22.86 25.93 -16.61
N ALA A 170 -22.55 24.85 -17.33
CA ALA A 170 -21.18 24.37 -17.47
C ALA A 170 -20.26 25.39 -18.15
N ALA A 171 -20.77 26.16 -19.13
CA ALA A 171 -20.04 27.26 -19.75
C ALA A 171 -19.81 28.42 -18.77
N GLN A 172 -20.81 28.82 -17.98
CA GLN A 172 -20.69 29.86 -16.94
C GLN A 172 -19.69 29.46 -15.84
N VAL A 173 -19.70 28.19 -15.41
CA VAL A 173 -18.75 27.63 -14.44
C VAL A 173 -17.32 27.68 -14.98
N ARG A 174 -17.11 27.41 -16.27
CA ARG A 174 -15.80 27.52 -16.94
C ARG A 174 -15.35 28.97 -17.18
N ALA A 175 -16.28 29.88 -17.45
CA ALA A 175 -16.00 31.29 -17.73
C ALA A 175 -15.99 32.19 -16.48
N ALA A 176 -16.25 31.62 -15.29
CA ALA A 176 -16.31 32.38 -14.05
C ALA A 176 -14.92 32.97 -13.70
N PRO A 177 -14.81 34.29 -13.46
CA PRO A 177 -13.52 34.95 -13.23
C PRO A 177 -12.92 34.68 -11.83
N SER A 178 -13.69 34.11 -10.90
CA SER A 178 -13.24 33.81 -9.53
C SER A 178 -13.93 32.58 -8.96
N ALA A 179 -13.33 31.97 -7.94
CA ALA A 179 -13.89 30.82 -7.24
C ALA A 179 -15.27 31.15 -6.61
N ALA A 180 -15.41 32.36 -6.05
CA ALA A 180 -16.67 32.85 -5.49
C ALA A 180 -17.78 33.00 -6.54
N ALA A 181 -17.46 33.50 -7.74
CA ALA A 181 -18.43 33.58 -8.84
C ALA A 181 -18.86 32.18 -9.31
N ARG A 182 -17.91 31.24 -9.38
CA ARG A 182 -18.20 29.84 -9.72
C ARG A 182 -19.09 29.17 -8.66
N ASP A 183 -18.81 29.41 -7.38
CA ASP A 183 -19.61 28.85 -6.29
C ASP A 183 -21.01 29.41 -6.21
N ALA A 184 -21.21 30.70 -6.55
CA ALA A 184 -22.55 31.28 -6.67
C ALA A 184 -23.38 30.64 -7.80
N VAL A 185 -22.75 30.35 -8.95
CA VAL A 185 -23.40 29.66 -10.07
C VAL A 185 -23.77 28.22 -9.67
N LEU A 186 -22.84 27.49 -9.04
CA LEU A 186 -23.07 26.11 -8.59
C LEU A 186 -24.10 26.02 -7.45
N ALA A 187 -24.11 26.96 -6.51
CA ALA A 187 -25.10 27.00 -5.43
C ALA A 187 -26.53 27.21 -5.95
N ARG A 188 -26.71 28.07 -6.95
CA ARG A 188 -28.01 28.24 -7.62
C ARG A 188 -28.41 26.98 -8.39
N PHE A 189 -27.45 26.30 -9.02
CA PHE A 189 -27.69 25.05 -9.72
C PHE A 189 -28.06 23.90 -8.77
N THR A 190 -27.40 23.77 -7.61
CA THR A 190 -27.70 22.73 -6.63
C THR A 190 -29.07 22.91 -5.99
N HIS A 191 -29.48 24.16 -5.74
CA HIS A 191 -30.80 24.47 -5.19
C HIS A 191 -31.96 24.06 -6.13
N ALA A 192 -31.71 23.90 -7.44
CA ALA A 192 -32.72 23.44 -8.39
C ALA A 192 -33.22 22.00 -8.13
N VAL A 193 -32.44 21.20 -7.38
CA VAL A 193 -32.80 19.80 -7.03
C VAL A 193 -33.70 19.72 -5.80
N HIS A 194 -33.68 20.72 -4.92
CA HIS A 194 -34.35 20.67 -3.61
C HIS A 194 -35.85 20.42 -3.72
N ALA A 195 -36.58 21.30 -4.42
CA ALA A 195 -38.03 21.22 -4.53
C ALA A 195 -38.51 19.93 -5.23
N PRO A 196 -37.91 19.48 -6.35
CA PRO A 196 -38.27 18.19 -6.96
C PRO A 196 -38.08 16.99 -6.02
N TYR A 197 -36.98 16.92 -5.26
CA TYR A 197 -36.73 15.80 -4.35
C TYR A 197 -37.63 15.86 -3.12
N LEU A 198 -37.89 17.04 -2.56
CA LEU A 198 -38.84 17.19 -1.46
C LEU A 198 -40.26 16.78 -1.88
N ALA A 199 -40.70 17.18 -3.08
CA ALA A 199 -41.98 16.74 -3.64
C ALA A 199 -42.05 15.21 -3.80
N MET A 200 -40.95 14.58 -4.26
CA MET A 200 -40.85 13.13 -4.37
C MET A 200 -40.90 12.44 -3.00
N ALA A 201 -40.23 12.98 -1.98
CA ALA A 201 -40.27 12.46 -0.61
C ALA A 201 -41.70 12.49 -0.03
N VAL A 202 -42.42 13.61 -0.22
CA VAL A 202 -43.84 13.74 0.21
C VAL A 202 -44.72 12.74 -0.54
N LEU A 203 -44.52 12.55 -1.84
CA LEU A 203 -45.27 11.59 -2.63
C LEU A 203 -45.04 10.14 -2.17
N LEU A 204 -43.79 9.78 -1.83
CA LEU A 204 -43.44 8.47 -1.28
C LEU A 204 -44.08 8.23 0.10
N LEU A 205 -44.12 9.24 0.97
CA LEU A 205 -44.84 9.17 2.25
C LEU A 205 -46.35 9.01 2.05
N GLY A 206 -46.92 9.76 1.10
CA GLY A 206 -48.32 9.62 0.72
C GLY A 206 -48.66 8.22 0.24
N LEU A 207 -47.80 7.62 -0.59
CA LEU A 207 -47.91 6.22 -1.02
C LEU A 207 -47.79 5.25 0.16
N ALA A 208 -46.89 5.47 1.12
CA ALA A 208 -46.76 4.63 2.31
C ALA A 208 -48.06 4.62 3.14
N VAL A 209 -48.63 5.79 3.40
CA VAL A 209 -49.91 5.95 4.11
C VAL A 209 -51.05 5.31 3.33
N TRP A 210 -51.06 5.48 2.00
CA TRP A 210 -52.06 4.87 1.13
C TRP A 210 -52.00 3.35 1.16
N ILE A 211 -50.80 2.74 1.11
CA ILE A 211 -50.62 1.30 1.23
C ILE A 211 -51.13 0.78 2.58
N LEU A 212 -50.85 1.48 3.69
CA LEU A 212 -51.37 1.10 5.00
C LEU A 212 -52.90 1.10 5.05
N ARG A 213 -53.56 2.06 4.38
CA ARG A 213 -55.02 2.17 4.31
C ARG A 213 -55.66 1.29 3.23
N ALA A 214 -54.91 0.85 2.23
CA ALA A 214 -55.42 0.03 1.15
C ALA A 214 -55.88 -1.35 1.66
N ARG A 215 -57.06 -1.80 1.20
CA ARG A 215 -57.58 -3.15 1.48
C ARG A 215 -56.89 -4.17 0.57
N LEU A 216 -55.66 -4.50 0.91
CA LEU A 216 -54.83 -5.52 0.26
C LEU A 216 -55.03 -6.89 0.94
N PRO A 217 -55.20 -7.99 0.17
CA PRO A 217 -55.24 -9.35 0.72
C PRO A 217 -54.06 -9.67 1.64
N SER A 218 -54.30 -10.38 2.74
CA SER A 218 -53.24 -10.86 3.63
C SER A 218 -52.57 -12.09 3.02
N ILE A 219 -51.32 -11.93 2.59
CA ILE A 219 -50.48 -13.00 2.02
C ILE A 219 -49.35 -13.28 3.03
N ALA A 220 -49.28 -14.50 3.55
CA ALA A 220 -48.25 -14.92 4.49
C ALA A 220 -47.00 -15.44 3.74
N ILE A 221 -45.80 -15.06 4.20
CA ILE A 221 -44.53 -15.62 3.72
C ILE A 221 -44.22 -16.84 4.59
N GLY A 222 -44.33 -18.05 4.02
CA GLY A 222 -43.95 -19.28 4.71
C GLY A 222 -45.03 -19.88 5.60
N ARG A 223 -45.99 -20.56 4.98
CA ARG A 223 -46.64 -21.76 5.52
C ARG A 223 -47.20 -22.52 4.33
N GLU A 224 -46.36 -23.32 3.68
CA GLU A 224 -46.90 -24.45 2.91
C GLU A 224 -47.19 -25.55 3.92
N ASP A 225 -48.48 -25.79 4.07
CA ASP A 225 -49.04 -26.94 4.73
C ASP A 225 -48.50 -28.22 4.07
N THR A 226 -48.13 -29.16 4.93
CA THR A 226 -47.85 -30.54 4.60
C THR A 226 -49.10 -31.22 4.04
N ALA A 227 -49.34 -31.13 2.73
CA ALA A 227 -50.20 -32.04 1.98
C ALA A 227 -49.95 -31.81 0.48
N ASP A 228 -49.80 -32.89 -0.29
CA ASP A 228 -49.81 -32.93 -1.76
C ASP A 228 -48.53 -32.60 -2.56
N ALA A 229 -47.37 -33.10 -2.11
CA ALA A 229 -46.24 -33.35 -3.01
C ALA A 229 -45.64 -34.75 -2.80
N ALA A 230 -46.51 -35.77 -2.83
CA ALA A 230 -46.09 -37.16 -3.07
C ALA A 230 -45.83 -37.33 -4.57
N GLY A 231 -44.59 -37.11 -5.01
CA GLY A 231 -44.15 -37.42 -6.36
C GLY A 231 -43.04 -36.51 -6.86
N HIS A 232 -41.81 -37.05 -6.83
CA HIS A 232 -40.55 -36.55 -7.41
C HIS A 232 -39.53 -36.14 -6.36
N ALA A 233 -38.98 -37.16 -5.70
CA ALA A 233 -37.82 -37.05 -4.84
C ALA A 233 -36.53 -37.29 -5.64
N GLU A 234 -35.82 -36.21 -6.00
CA GLU A 234 -34.36 -36.24 -6.16
C GLU A 234 -33.79 -35.00 -5.46
N GLY A 235 -32.89 -35.21 -4.49
CA GLY A 235 -32.15 -34.11 -3.85
C GLY A 235 -31.22 -33.39 -4.85
N PRO A 236 -30.73 -32.17 -4.56
CA PRO A 236 -29.81 -31.50 -5.45
C PRO A 236 -28.53 -32.33 -5.55
N ALA A 237 -28.35 -33.00 -6.69
CA ALA A 237 -27.17 -33.78 -7.01
C ALA A 237 -25.90 -32.95 -6.76
N ARG A 238 -24.81 -33.60 -6.33
CA ARG A 238 -23.48 -33.02 -5.99
C ARG A 238 -22.85 -32.09 -7.05
N GLY A 239 -23.46 -31.90 -8.22
CA GLY A 239 -23.11 -30.90 -9.26
C GLY A 239 -24.05 -29.68 -9.39
N GLY A 240 -25.02 -29.47 -8.48
CA GLY A 240 -26.01 -28.39 -8.55
C GLY A 240 -25.53 -27.01 -8.07
N VAL A 241 -24.67 -26.99 -7.05
CA VAL A 241 -24.21 -25.75 -6.39
C VAL A 241 -23.36 -24.87 -7.32
N PRO A 242 -22.39 -25.40 -8.10
CA PRO A 242 -21.58 -24.56 -9.00
C PRO A 242 -22.40 -23.87 -10.08
N LEU A 243 -23.40 -24.57 -10.63
CA LEU A 243 -24.26 -24.02 -11.68
C LEU A 243 -25.23 -22.97 -11.12
N LEU A 244 -25.69 -23.15 -9.88
CA LEU A 244 -26.46 -22.14 -9.14
C LEU A 244 -25.62 -20.86 -8.90
N CYS A 245 -24.38 -21.01 -8.41
CA CYS A 245 -23.46 -19.88 -8.22
C CYS A 245 -23.18 -19.15 -9.54
N LEU A 246 -22.97 -19.89 -10.64
CA LEU A 246 -22.80 -19.31 -11.97
C LEU A 246 -24.07 -18.58 -12.43
N GLY A 247 -25.26 -19.08 -12.10
CA GLY A 247 -26.53 -18.40 -12.36
C GLY A 247 -26.63 -17.07 -11.60
N VAL A 248 -26.31 -17.05 -10.31
CA VAL A 248 -26.28 -15.81 -9.49
C VAL A 248 -25.24 -14.83 -10.02
N PHE A 249 -24.05 -15.31 -10.40
CA PHE A 249 -23.02 -14.47 -11.00
C PHE A 249 -23.42 -13.93 -12.39
N SER A 250 -24.14 -14.72 -13.19
CA SER A 250 -24.68 -14.27 -14.46
C SER A 250 -25.74 -13.18 -14.27
N THR A 251 -26.55 -13.25 -13.21
CA THR A 251 -27.44 -12.14 -12.79
C THR A 251 -26.63 -10.89 -12.49
N PHE A 252 -25.55 -11.02 -11.73
CA PHE A 252 -24.68 -9.91 -11.35
C PHE A 252 -24.08 -9.21 -12.57
N LEU A 253 -23.50 -9.97 -13.50
CA LEU A 253 -22.95 -9.42 -14.74
C LEU A 253 -24.03 -8.75 -15.60
N TYR A 254 -25.19 -9.40 -15.75
CA TYR A 254 -26.30 -8.83 -16.51
C TYR A 254 -26.75 -7.48 -15.93
N VAL A 255 -27.02 -7.40 -14.62
CA VAL A 255 -27.48 -6.15 -14.00
C VAL A 255 -26.42 -5.07 -14.18
N GLY A 256 -25.14 -5.41 -14.01
CA GLY A 256 -24.07 -4.45 -14.24
C GLY A 256 -24.01 -3.92 -15.68
N VAL A 257 -24.21 -4.77 -16.69
CA VAL A 257 -24.26 -4.33 -18.10
C VAL A 257 -25.53 -3.53 -18.41
N GLU A 258 -26.69 -3.91 -17.87
CA GLU A 258 -27.94 -3.16 -18.03
C GLU A 258 -27.79 -1.74 -17.45
N VAL A 259 -27.28 -1.65 -16.23
CA VAL A 259 -27.06 -0.36 -15.56
C VAL A 259 -26.01 0.46 -16.32
N MET A 260 -24.90 -0.15 -16.73
CA MET A 260 -23.86 0.54 -17.50
C MET A 260 -24.41 1.10 -18.83
N ALA A 261 -25.23 0.34 -19.56
CA ALA A 261 -25.84 0.81 -20.80
C ALA A 261 -26.73 2.05 -20.60
N GLY A 262 -27.44 2.15 -19.47
CA GLY A 262 -28.29 3.29 -19.15
C GLY A 262 -27.56 4.48 -18.49
N ASP A 263 -26.67 4.20 -17.52
CA ASP A 263 -26.05 5.21 -16.67
C ASP A 263 -24.73 5.73 -17.22
N ALA A 264 -23.98 4.90 -17.97
CA ALA A 264 -22.68 5.29 -18.52
C ALA A 264 -22.76 5.89 -19.93
N ILE A 265 -23.88 5.72 -20.64
CA ILE A 265 -24.03 6.18 -22.04
C ILE A 265 -23.84 7.68 -22.21
N GLY A 266 -24.17 8.49 -21.19
CA GLY A 266 -23.91 9.93 -21.19
C GLY A 266 -22.42 10.23 -21.25
N MET A 267 -21.62 9.59 -20.38
CA MET A 267 -20.15 9.69 -20.38
C MET A 267 -19.55 9.11 -21.65
N TYR A 268 -20.06 7.96 -22.12
CA TYR A 268 -19.65 7.33 -23.37
C TYR A 268 -19.81 8.27 -24.57
N GLY A 269 -20.96 8.93 -24.69
CA GLY A 269 -21.23 9.91 -25.75
C GLY A 269 -20.35 11.16 -25.64
N ARG A 270 -20.06 11.65 -24.43
CA ARG A 270 -19.11 12.74 -24.22
C ARG A 270 -17.68 12.37 -24.63
N GLY A 271 -17.31 11.09 -24.54
CA GLY A 271 -16.05 10.56 -25.07
C GLY A 271 -15.87 10.80 -26.59
N PHE A 272 -16.97 11.01 -27.33
CA PHE A 272 -16.97 11.41 -28.74
C PHE A 272 -17.22 12.91 -28.96
N GLY A 273 -17.17 13.74 -27.92
CA GLY A 273 -17.39 15.18 -28.02
C GLY A 273 -18.85 15.62 -28.09
N LEU A 274 -19.82 14.74 -27.80
CA LEU A 274 -21.24 15.12 -27.77
C LEU A 274 -21.55 16.00 -26.55
N SER A 275 -22.41 17.02 -26.74
CA SER A 275 -22.70 18.03 -25.71
C SER A 275 -23.55 17.49 -24.55
N LEU A 276 -23.50 18.18 -23.41
CA LEU A 276 -24.33 17.88 -22.24
C LEU A 276 -25.84 18.01 -22.53
N ASP A 277 -26.22 18.89 -23.46
CA ASP A 277 -27.61 19.11 -23.83
C ASP A 277 -28.22 17.96 -24.64
N VAL A 278 -27.37 17.19 -25.33
CA VAL A 278 -27.80 15.98 -26.05
C VAL A 278 -27.69 14.76 -25.15
N THR A 279 -26.55 14.60 -24.47
CA THR A 279 -26.24 13.39 -23.68
C THR A 279 -27.17 13.19 -22.48
N LYS A 280 -27.79 14.24 -21.94
CA LYS A 280 -28.78 14.15 -20.85
C LYS A 280 -30.01 13.29 -21.18
N TYR A 281 -30.28 13.01 -22.46
CA TYR A 281 -31.43 12.21 -22.90
C TYR A 281 -31.09 10.74 -23.22
N PHE A 282 -29.81 10.35 -23.21
CA PHE A 282 -29.38 9.02 -23.69
C PHE A 282 -29.82 7.86 -22.80
N THR A 283 -29.96 8.08 -21.49
CA THR A 283 -30.56 7.09 -20.59
C THR A 283 -31.99 6.77 -21.02
N ALA A 284 -32.83 7.80 -21.30
CA ALA A 284 -34.21 7.60 -21.75
C ALA A 284 -34.27 6.84 -23.09
N LEU A 285 -33.34 7.12 -24.01
CA LEU A 285 -33.24 6.41 -25.29
C LEU A 285 -32.95 4.92 -25.10
N THR A 286 -32.01 4.58 -24.21
CA THR A 286 -31.66 3.18 -23.89
C THR A 286 -32.85 2.45 -23.28
N LEU A 287 -33.60 3.12 -22.40
CA LEU A 287 -34.78 2.54 -21.75
C LEU A 287 -35.96 2.38 -22.73
N ALA A 288 -36.10 3.26 -23.72
CA ALA A 288 -37.06 3.11 -24.81
C ALA A 288 -36.73 1.89 -25.69
N ALA A 289 -35.46 1.68 -26.03
CA ALA A 289 -35.01 0.48 -26.73
C ALA A 289 -35.30 -0.79 -25.92
N MET A 290 -35.09 -0.74 -24.60
CA MET A 290 -35.42 -1.87 -23.72
C MET A 290 -36.92 -2.15 -23.66
N MET A 291 -37.79 -1.13 -23.61
CA MET A 291 -39.24 -1.31 -23.68
C MET A 291 -39.66 -2.03 -24.96
N ALA A 292 -39.10 -1.63 -26.11
CA ALA A 292 -39.34 -2.31 -27.38
C ALA A 292 -38.88 -3.79 -27.32
N GLY A 293 -37.73 -4.06 -26.68
CA GLY A 293 -37.23 -5.42 -26.45
C GLY A 293 -38.16 -6.28 -25.61
N TYR A 294 -38.76 -5.73 -24.56
CA TYR A 294 -39.76 -6.41 -23.73
C TYR A 294 -41.03 -6.76 -24.53
N LEU A 295 -41.56 -5.80 -25.30
CA LEU A 295 -42.74 -6.02 -26.15
C LEU A 295 -42.49 -7.11 -27.20
N ALA A 296 -41.32 -7.07 -27.85
CA ALA A 296 -40.91 -8.10 -28.79
C ALA A 296 -40.78 -9.47 -28.12
N GLY A 297 -40.10 -9.54 -26.97
CA GLY A 297 -39.92 -10.78 -26.21
C GLY A 297 -41.25 -11.41 -25.78
N MET A 298 -42.21 -10.60 -25.31
CA MET A 298 -43.55 -11.07 -24.95
C MET A 298 -44.34 -11.64 -26.15
N ALA A 299 -44.12 -11.11 -27.35
CA ALA A 299 -44.78 -11.61 -28.56
C ALA A 299 -44.14 -12.90 -29.11
N VAL A 300 -42.80 -13.00 -28.99
CA VAL A 300 -41.98 -14.05 -29.62
C VAL A 300 -41.81 -15.28 -28.73
N VAL A 301 -41.54 -15.11 -27.43
CA VAL A 301 -41.23 -16.23 -26.51
C VAL A 301 -42.38 -17.24 -26.38
N PRO A 302 -43.66 -16.84 -26.26
CA PRO A 302 -44.75 -17.81 -26.17
C PRO A 302 -45.05 -18.55 -27.48
N ARG A 303 -44.57 -18.05 -28.63
CA ARG A 303 -45.00 -18.51 -29.97
C ARG A 303 -43.91 -19.19 -30.80
N LEU A 304 -42.64 -18.81 -30.63
CA LEU A 304 -41.58 -19.15 -31.58
C LEU A 304 -40.33 -19.77 -30.94
N VAL A 305 -39.91 -19.33 -29.74
CA VAL A 305 -38.67 -19.80 -29.10
C VAL A 305 -38.83 -19.89 -27.58
N SER A 306 -38.15 -20.86 -26.95
CA SER A 306 -38.15 -20.94 -25.48
C SER A 306 -37.46 -19.73 -24.83
N GLN A 307 -37.79 -19.45 -23.57
CA GLN A 307 -37.17 -18.37 -22.77
C GLN A 307 -35.63 -18.46 -22.76
N LEU A 308 -35.09 -19.68 -22.61
CA LEU A 308 -33.64 -19.91 -22.55
C LEU A 308 -32.98 -19.69 -23.93
N GLN A 309 -33.66 -20.02 -25.03
CA GLN A 309 -33.19 -19.72 -26.39
C GLN A 309 -33.19 -18.22 -26.68
N TYR A 310 -34.26 -17.52 -26.28
CA TYR A 310 -34.34 -16.07 -26.46
C TYR A 310 -33.24 -15.35 -25.67
N MET A 311 -32.94 -15.79 -24.44
CA MET A 311 -31.80 -15.26 -23.67
C MET A 311 -30.46 -15.42 -24.40
N GLY A 312 -30.24 -16.56 -25.05
CA GLY A 312 -29.06 -16.78 -25.89
C GLY A 312 -29.00 -15.85 -27.10
N LEU A 313 -30.14 -15.63 -27.78
CA LEU A 313 -30.24 -14.68 -28.89
C LEU A 313 -29.97 -13.23 -28.43
N SER A 314 -30.51 -12.85 -27.26
CA SER A 314 -30.25 -11.56 -26.61
C SER A 314 -28.76 -11.33 -26.34
N CYS A 315 -28.05 -12.32 -25.79
CA CYS A 315 -26.61 -12.21 -25.55
C CYS A 315 -25.82 -12.13 -26.87
N GLY A 316 -26.21 -12.91 -27.88
CA GLY A 316 -25.61 -12.83 -29.22
C GLY A 316 -25.79 -11.45 -29.86
N LEU A 317 -27.00 -10.88 -29.79
CA LEU A 317 -27.27 -9.52 -30.24
C LEU A 317 -26.45 -8.48 -29.45
N GLY A 318 -26.31 -8.66 -28.14
CA GLY A 318 -25.47 -7.82 -27.28
C GLY A 318 -24.01 -7.82 -27.73
N LEU A 319 -23.45 -8.98 -28.09
CA LEU A 319 -22.09 -9.10 -28.62
C LEU A 319 -21.93 -8.43 -29.99
N VAL A 320 -22.91 -8.60 -30.88
CA VAL A 320 -22.91 -7.94 -32.20
C VAL A 320 -22.95 -6.42 -32.04
N LEU A 321 -23.81 -5.90 -31.14
CA LEU A 321 -23.90 -4.48 -30.85
C LEU A 321 -22.62 -3.94 -30.18
N CYS A 322 -21.97 -4.72 -29.30
CA CYS A 322 -20.67 -4.36 -28.74
C CYS A 322 -19.58 -4.29 -29.83
N GLY A 323 -19.55 -5.26 -30.75
CA GLY A 323 -18.63 -5.25 -31.91
C GLY A 323 -18.90 -4.08 -32.85
N ALA A 324 -20.16 -3.80 -33.15
CA ALA A 324 -20.58 -2.64 -33.93
C ALA A 324 -20.20 -1.31 -33.24
N ALA A 325 -20.39 -1.22 -31.92
CA ALA A 325 -19.96 -0.07 -31.13
C ALA A 325 -18.44 0.10 -31.19
N TRP A 326 -17.66 -0.99 -31.12
CA TRP A 326 -16.19 -0.97 -31.18
C TRP A 326 -15.64 -0.44 -32.51
N VAL A 327 -16.22 -0.87 -33.64
CA VAL A 327 -15.74 -0.49 -34.99
C VAL A 327 -16.32 0.83 -35.49
N SER A 328 -17.35 1.36 -34.84
CA SER A 328 -17.97 2.65 -35.19
C SER A 328 -17.54 3.76 -34.23
N SER A 329 -17.85 5.00 -34.59
CA SER A 329 -17.52 6.19 -33.81
C SER A 329 -18.69 7.18 -33.77
N GLY A 330 -18.61 8.17 -32.89
CA GLY A 330 -19.62 9.24 -32.79
C GLY A 330 -21.01 8.73 -32.42
N LEU A 331 -22.04 9.31 -33.02
CA LEU A 331 -23.43 9.00 -32.69
C LEU A 331 -23.81 7.54 -33.04
N VAL A 332 -23.24 6.96 -34.10
CA VAL A 332 -23.51 5.58 -34.50
C VAL A 332 -23.11 4.61 -33.38
N SER A 333 -21.93 4.80 -32.80
CA SER A 333 -21.44 4.00 -31.69
C SER A 333 -22.31 4.15 -30.44
N VAL A 334 -22.75 5.38 -30.14
CA VAL A 334 -23.68 5.66 -29.03
C VAL A 334 -25.04 4.98 -29.26
N LEU A 335 -25.56 4.98 -30.49
CA LEU A 335 -26.80 4.29 -30.82
C LEU A 335 -26.67 2.77 -30.65
N CYS A 336 -25.52 2.18 -30.98
CA CYS A 336 -25.26 0.77 -30.68
C CYS A 336 -25.34 0.49 -29.17
N VAL A 337 -24.78 1.37 -28.32
CA VAL A 337 -24.89 1.25 -26.86
C VAL A 337 -26.33 1.42 -26.39
N ALA A 338 -27.09 2.39 -26.93
CA ALA A 338 -28.50 2.56 -26.59
C ALA A 338 -29.34 1.32 -26.97
N LEU A 339 -29.05 0.71 -28.13
CA LEU A 339 -29.71 -0.52 -28.59
C LEU A 339 -29.37 -1.74 -27.74
N LEU A 340 -28.32 -1.72 -26.91
CA LEU A 340 -28.11 -2.76 -25.90
C LEU A 340 -29.26 -2.85 -24.91
N GLY A 341 -30.02 -1.76 -24.71
CA GLY A 341 -31.29 -1.83 -23.97
C GLY A 341 -32.25 -2.89 -24.52
N PHE A 342 -32.38 -2.96 -25.85
CA PHE A 342 -33.21 -3.98 -26.51
C PHE A 342 -32.66 -5.39 -26.27
N ALA A 343 -31.34 -5.58 -26.40
CA ALA A 343 -30.68 -6.86 -26.17
C ALA A 343 -30.86 -7.36 -24.72
N ASN A 344 -30.71 -6.45 -23.75
CA ASN A 344 -30.79 -6.75 -22.31
C ASN A 344 -32.20 -7.10 -21.82
N ALA A 345 -33.24 -6.60 -22.49
CA ALA A 345 -34.63 -6.63 -22.00
C ALA A 345 -35.10 -8.01 -21.48
N MET A 346 -34.79 -9.10 -22.19
CA MET A 346 -35.31 -10.43 -21.88
C MET A 346 -34.35 -11.33 -21.09
N ILE A 347 -33.18 -10.81 -20.70
CA ILE A 347 -32.20 -11.61 -19.95
C ILE A 347 -32.70 -11.85 -18.51
N MET A 348 -33.10 -10.81 -17.75
CA MET A 348 -33.61 -11.02 -16.38
C MET A 348 -34.86 -11.91 -16.30
N PRO A 349 -35.91 -11.69 -17.12
CA PRO A 349 -37.13 -12.49 -17.06
C PRO A 349 -36.90 -13.97 -17.40
N ALA A 350 -35.84 -14.28 -18.15
CA ALA A 350 -35.45 -15.66 -18.44
C ALA A 350 -34.53 -16.25 -17.35
N LEU A 351 -33.61 -15.44 -16.81
CA LEU A 351 -32.59 -15.89 -15.87
C LEU A 351 -33.16 -16.11 -14.46
N PHE A 352 -34.06 -15.23 -14.00
CA PHE A 352 -34.66 -15.32 -12.67
C PHE A 352 -35.41 -16.65 -12.44
N PRO A 353 -36.34 -17.09 -13.31
CA PRO A 353 -37.05 -18.36 -13.10
C PRO A 353 -36.15 -19.59 -13.26
N VAL A 354 -35.07 -19.49 -14.04
CA VAL A 354 -34.10 -20.59 -14.21
C VAL A 354 -33.33 -20.81 -12.92
N VAL A 355 -32.83 -19.73 -12.29
CA VAL A 355 -32.11 -19.82 -11.01
C VAL A 355 -33.04 -20.25 -9.87
N MET A 356 -34.27 -19.75 -9.84
CA MET A 356 -35.27 -20.11 -8.81
C MET A 356 -35.61 -21.61 -8.81
N ARG A 357 -35.81 -22.23 -9.99
CA ARG A 357 -36.08 -23.67 -10.12
C ARG A 357 -34.95 -24.57 -9.60
N MET A 358 -33.74 -24.06 -9.45
CA MET A 358 -32.62 -24.84 -8.92
C MET A 358 -32.62 -24.91 -7.38
N MET A 359 -33.52 -24.20 -6.72
CA MET A 359 -33.54 -24.02 -5.26
C MET A 359 -34.88 -24.42 -4.61
N ASP A 360 -35.61 -25.39 -5.18
CA ASP A 360 -36.99 -25.78 -4.77
C ASP A 360 -37.22 -25.93 -3.25
N ARG A 361 -36.20 -26.27 -2.44
CA ARG A 361 -36.30 -26.38 -0.96
C ARG A 361 -35.95 -25.10 -0.18
N HIS A 362 -35.47 -24.05 -0.83
CA HIS A 362 -34.97 -22.80 -0.22
C HIS A 362 -35.30 -21.53 -1.04
N ALA A 363 -36.50 -21.45 -1.63
CA ALA A 363 -36.93 -20.35 -2.51
C ALA A 363 -36.71 -18.94 -1.91
N ASP A 364 -36.93 -18.74 -0.61
CA ASP A 364 -36.70 -17.45 0.05
C ASP A 364 -35.23 -17.01 0.04
N ARG A 365 -34.30 -17.97 0.22
CA ARG A 365 -32.85 -17.69 0.17
C ARG A 365 -32.38 -17.46 -1.27
N ALA A 366 -33.00 -18.14 -2.24
CA ALA A 366 -32.74 -17.96 -3.66
C ALA A 366 -33.08 -16.54 -4.13
N ALA A 367 -34.27 -16.06 -3.75
CA ALA A 367 -34.72 -14.71 -4.06
C ALA A 367 -33.78 -13.66 -3.44
N ALA A 368 -33.36 -13.85 -2.17
CA ALA A 368 -32.41 -12.95 -1.53
C ALA A 368 -31.05 -12.89 -2.26
N LEU A 369 -30.48 -14.04 -2.66
CA LEU A 369 -29.23 -14.11 -3.41
C LEU A 369 -29.33 -13.46 -4.80
N LEU A 370 -30.46 -13.63 -5.49
CA LEU A 370 -30.72 -12.96 -6.77
C LEU A 370 -30.85 -11.45 -6.62
N VAL A 371 -31.48 -10.96 -5.56
CA VAL A 371 -31.54 -9.52 -5.26
C VAL A 371 -30.15 -9.00 -4.89
N MET A 372 -29.35 -9.75 -4.13
CA MET A 372 -27.96 -9.40 -3.83
C MET A 372 -27.11 -9.24 -5.09
N ALA A 373 -27.38 -10.03 -6.14
CA ALA A 373 -26.70 -9.90 -7.42
C ALA A 373 -27.00 -8.56 -8.13
N PHE A 374 -28.02 -7.79 -7.74
CA PHE A 374 -28.27 -6.46 -8.30
C PHE A 374 -27.14 -5.46 -7.98
N SER A 375 -26.29 -5.80 -7.01
CA SER A 375 -25.03 -5.09 -6.75
C SER A 375 -24.05 -5.08 -7.94
N GLY A 376 -24.28 -5.88 -8.99
CA GLY A 376 -23.58 -5.73 -10.27
C GLY A 376 -23.69 -4.32 -10.85
N GLY A 377 -24.83 -3.65 -10.61
CA GLY A 377 -25.05 -2.24 -10.95
C GLY A 377 -24.19 -1.25 -10.17
N ALA A 378 -23.57 -1.66 -9.05
CA ALA A 378 -22.58 -0.86 -8.35
C ALA A 378 -21.18 -1.09 -8.90
N VAL A 379 -20.84 -2.34 -9.21
CA VAL A 379 -19.48 -2.76 -9.53
C VAL A 379 -19.10 -2.52 -10.98
N LEU A 380 -19.92 -2.95 -11.95
CA LEU A 380 -19.54 -2.86 -13.37
C LEU A 380 -19.41 -1.41 -13.86
N PRO A 381 -20.31 -0.48 -13.51
CA PRO A 381 -20.11 0.95 -13.82
C PRO A 381 -18.83 1.53 -13.21
N GLN A 382 -18.43 1.07 -12.02
CA GLN A 382 -17.16 1.46 -11.38
C GLN A 382 -15.94 0.88 -12.10
N VAL A 383 -15.99 -0.40 -12.50
CA VAL A 383 -14.94 -1.00 -13.34
C VAL A 383 -14.82 -0.24 -14.66
N PHE A 384 -15.95 0.08 -15.29
CA PHE A 384 -16.00 0.87 -16.52
C PHE A 384 -15.33 2.24 -16.35
N VAL A 385 -15.69 3.01 -15.32
CA VAL A 385 -15.17 4.38 -15.19
C VAL A 385 -13.66 4.40 -14.89
N HIS A 386 -13.16 3.44 -14.11
CA HIS A 386 -11.72 3.29 -13.87
C HIS A 386 -10.97 2.83 -15.14
N LEU A 387 -11.55 1.89 -15.90
CA LEU A 387 -10.97 1.46 -17.16
C LEU A 387 -11.00 2.58 -18.21
N ALA A 388 -12.03 3.43 -18.18
CA ALA A 388 -12.18 4.58 -19.07
C ALA A 388 -11.08 5.62 -18.88
N GLN A 389 -10.48 5.75 -17.68
CA GLN A 389 -9.33 6.65 -17.45
C GLN A 389 -8.12 6.23 -18.29
N THR A 390 -7.85 4.93 -18.38
CA THR A 390 -6.64 4.41 -19.05
C THR A 390 -6.86 4.00 -20.51
N ARG A 391 -8.08 3.61 -20.89
CA ARG A 391 -8.41 3.10 -22.24
C ARG A 391 -9.39 3.98 -23.02
N GLY A 392 -9.92 5.03 -22.41
CA GLY A 392 -11.02 5.83 -22.96
C GLY A 392 -12.38 5.15 -22.79
N ALA A 393 -13.44 5.96 -22.69
CA ALA A 393 -14.81 5.49 -22.47
C ALA A 393 -15.31 4.53 -23.58
N HIS A 394 -14.87 4.76 -24.82
CA HIS A 394 -15.23 3.91 -25.97
C HIS A 394 -14.76 2.47 -25.77
N ALA A 395 -13.46 2.28 -25.56
CA ALA A 395 -12.92 0.94 -25.38
C ALA A 395 -13.43 0.34 -24.06
N ALA A 396 -13.35 1.09 -22.96
CA ALA A 396 -13.73 0.60 -21.63
C ALA A 396 -15.14 0.00 -21.58
N PHE A 397 -16.12 0.60 -22.27
CA PHE A 397 -17.48 0.07 -22.29
C PHE A 397 -17.54 -1.33 -22.91
N VAL A 398 -16.94 -1.51 -24.09
CA VAL A 398 -16.95 -2.78 -24.82
C VAL A 398 -16.19 -3.86 -24.04
N LEU A 399 -15.06 -3.48 -23.41
CA LEU A 399 -14.23 -4.39 -22.60
C LEU A 399 -14.92 -4.89 -21.32
N VAL A 400 -15.97 -4.22 -20.87
CA VAL A 400 -16.79 -4.69 -19.74
C VAL A 400 -18.05 -5.42 -20.23
N ALA A 401 -18.71 -4.90 -21.26
CA ALA A 401 -19.97 -5.44 -21.76
C ALA A 401 -19.82 -6.76 -22.52
N ALA A 402 -18.91 -6.84 -23.50
CA ALA A 402 -18.78 -8.03 -24.34
C ALA A 402 -18.39 -9.28 -23.53
N PRO A 403 -17.44 -9.21 -22.59
CA PRO A 403 -17.12 -10.36 -21.77
C PRO A 403 -18.31 -10.81 -20.89
N SER A 404 -19.07 -9.86 -20.34
CA SER A 404 -20.25 -10.17 -19.53
C SER A 404 -21.29 -10.97 -20.32
N TYR A 405 -21.56 -10.61 -21.58
CA TYR A 405 -22.47 -11.39 -22.45
C TYR A 405 -21.95 -12.80 -22.77
N LEU A 406 -20.64 -12.99 -22.92
CA LEU A 406 -20.05 -14.31 -23.17
C LEU A 406 -20.24 -15.25 -21.96
N VAL A 407 -20.08 -14.74 -20.72
CA VAL A 407 -20.35 -15.55 -19.51
C VAL A 407 -21.83 -15.97 -19.45
N ILE A 408 -22.74 -15.02 -19.68
CA ILE A 408 -24.18 -15.30 -19.66
C ILE A 408 -24.54 -16.31 -20.76
N LEU A 409 -23.96 -16.19 -21.95
CA LEU A 409 -24.15 -17.14 -23.06
C LEU A 409 -23.59 -18.54 -22.73
N ALA A 410 -22.45 -18.62 -22.04
CA ALA A 410 -21.90 -19.89 -21.56
C ALA A 410 -22.84 -20.56 -20.56
N TYR A 411 -23.42 -19.79 -19.63
CA TYR A 411 -24.43 -20.28 -18.70
C TYR A 411 -25.68 -20.82 -19.43
N VAL A 412 -26.17 -20.12 -20.46
CA VAL A 412 -27.26 -20.61 -21.34
C VAL A 412 -26.89 -21.97 -21.94
N GLY A 413 -25.68 -22.10 -22.49
CA GLY A 413 -25.21 -23.34 -23.12
C GLY A 413 -25.15 -24.52 -22.15
N LEU A 414 -24.67 -24.30 -20.93
CA LEU A 414 -24.62 -25.31 -19.86
C LEU A 414 -26.02 -25.76 -19.44
N MET A 415 -26.94 -24.80 -19.27
CA MET A 415 -28.33 -25.11 -18.92
C MET A 415 -29.03 -25.92 -20.00
N ARG A 416 -28.81 -25.60 -21.29
CA ARG A 416 -29.38 -26.36 -22.41
C ARG A 416 -28.87 -27.80 -22.46
N ARG A 417 -27.57 -28.02 -22.22
CA ARG A 417 -26.98 -29.37 -22.14
C ARG A 417 -27.57 -30.17 -20.99
N ARG A 418 -27.74 -29.55 -19.82
CA ARG A 418 -28.34 -30.21 -18.65
C ARG A 418 -29.80 -30.60 -18.88
N THR A 419 -30.58 -29.77 -19.56
CA THR A 419 -31.96 -30.13 -19.94
C THR A 419 -32.04 -31.18 -21.04
N ALA A 420 -31.01 -31.30 -21.89
CA ALA A 420 -30.94 -32.32 -22.96
C ALA A 420 -30.47 -33.70 -22.43
N ILE A 421 -29.63 -33.73 -21.40
CA ILE A 421 -29.14 -34.98 -20.76
C ILE A 421 -30.22 -35.64 -19.89
N ALA A 422 -31.31 -34.94 -19.55
CA ALA A 422 -32.44 -35.48 -18.79
C ALA A 422 -33.50 -36.20 -19.65
N GLY A 423 -33.24 -36.43 -20.94
CA GLY A 423 -34.02 -37.34 -21.80
C GLY A 423 -33.45 -38.77 -21.78
N PRO A 424 -34.26 -39.82 -21.92
CA PRO A 424 -33.80 -41.19 -21.77
C PRO A 424 -32.92 -41.61 -22.96
N GLY A 425 -31.63 -41.84 -22.70
CA GLY A 425 -30.75 -42.59 -23.57
C GLY A 425 -29.66 -41.77 -24.26
N ALA A 426 -28.45 -41.76 -23.68
CA ALA A 426 -27.16 -41.97 -24.34
C ALA A 426 -26.03 -41.65 -23.34
N GLY A 427 -25.14 -42.60 -23.13
CA GLY A 427 -24.06 -42.53 -22.15
C GLY A 427 -22.82 -41.75 -22.60
N GLY A 428 -21.92 -41.55 -21.62
CA GLY A 428 -20.47 -41.54 -21.81
C GLY A 428 -19.79 -40.27 -22.33
N GLY A 429 -19.02 -39.62 -21.45
CA GLY A 429 -17.73 -39.01 -21.83
C GLY A 429 -17.72 -37.50 -22.12
N MET A 430 -16.76 -36.83 -21.47
CA MET A 430 -16.24 -35.48 -21.76
C MET A 430 -17.18 -34.27 -21.57
N ALA A 431 -17.21 -33.68 -20.36
CA ALA A 431 -17.88 -32.39 -20.13
C ALA A 431 -17.24 -31.48 -19.05
N GLY A 432 -15.92 -31.53 -18.86
CA GLY A 432 -15.20 -30.64 -17.91
C GLY A 432 -14.51 -29.43 -18.55
N GLY A 433 -14.21 -29.45 -19.86
CA GLY A 433 -13.27 -28.51 -20.47
C GLY A 433 -13.86 -27.19 -21.00
N VAL A 434 -15.16 -27.12 -21.30
CA VAL A 434 -15.72 -25.97 -22.04
C VAL A 434 -16.22 -24.85 -21.11
N ALA A 435 -16.54 -25.15 -19.85
CA ALA A 435 -16.99 -24.16 -18.87
C ALA A 435 -15.83 -23.31 -18.31
N ALA A 436 -14.62 -23.88 -18.20
CA ALA A 436 -13.42 -23.16 -17.77
C ALA A 436 -12.87 -22.22 -18.87
N ALA A 437 -13.01 -22.62 -20.13
CA ALA A 437 -12.53 -21.83 -21.27
C ALA A 437 -13.37 -20.57 -21.53
N ALA A 438 -14.69 -20.60 -21.31
CA ALA A 438 -15.55 -19.42 -21.46
C ALA A 438 -15.37 -18.39 -20.33
N LEU A 439 -15.02 -18.84 -19.12
CA LEU A 439 -14.66 -17.95 -18.00
C LEU A 439 -13.26 -17.32 -18.20
N GLY A 440 -12.35 -18.04 -18.86
CA GLY A 440 -11.01 -17.55 -19.23
C GLY A 440 -11.01 -16.59 -20.42
N ALA A 441 -11.87 -16.81 -21.42
CA ALA A 441 -11.92 -15.99 -22.64
C ALA A 441 -12.50 -14.57 -22.41
N VAL A 442 -13.29 -14.40 -21.36
CA VAL A 442 -13.88 -13.12 -20.93
C VAL A 442 -12.85 -12.24 -20.23
N LEU A 443 -11.84 -12.84 -19.60
CA LEU A 443 -10.73 -12.11 -18.97
C LEU A 443 -9.55 -11.86 -19.92
N ALA A 444 -9.58 -12.41 -21.14
CA ALA A 444 -8.42 -12.39 -22.05
C ALA A 444 -8.54 -11.46 -23.26
N VAL A 445 -9.71 -10.88 -23.56
CA VAL A 445 -9.87 -9.98 -24.73
C VAL A 445 -9.85 -8.52 -24.30
N ALA A 446 -8.66 -8.02 -23.95
CA ALA A 446 -8.14 -6.72 -24.40
C ALA A 446 -6.80 -6.35 -23.78
N LEU A 447 -5.78 -7.01 -24.29
CA LEU A 447 -4.52 -6.37 -24.58
C LEU A 447 -4.11 -6.85 -25.98
N PRO A 448 -3.98 -5.97 -26.99
CA PRO A 448 -2.97 -6.28 -27.99
C PRO A 448 -1.68 -6.43 -27.19
N ALA A 449 -1.10 -7.62 -27.24
CA ALA A 449 0.25 -7.86 -26.77
C ALA A 449 1.19 -7.04 -27.66
N GLY A 450 1.30 -5.74 -27.42
CA GLY A 450 2.62 -5.19 -27.27
C GLY A 450 3.24 -6.02 -26.15
N GLN A 451 4.37 -6.68 -26.42
CA GLN A 451 5.13 -7.38 -25.40
C GLN A 451 5.53 -6.37 -24.31
N ALA A 452 4.62 -6.09 -23.38
CA ALA A 452 4.96 -5.55 -22.08
C ALA A 452 5.68 -6.70 -21.39
N ARG A 453 7.00 -6.72 -21.54
CA ARG A 453 7.91 -7.49 -20.70
C ARG A 453 7.37 -7.40 -19.27
N ALA A 454 6.96 -8.52 -18.68
CA ALA A 454 6.51 -8.53 -17.29
C ALA A 454 7.56 -7.76 -16.48
N ALA A 455 7.13 -6.72 -15.74
CA ALA A 455 8.06 -5.90 -14.98
C ALA A 455 8.84 -6.84 -14.04
N ALA A 456 10.17 -6.73 -14.06
CA ALA A 456 11.02 -7.58 -13.23
C ALA A 456 10.61 -7.47 -11.75
N PRO A 457 10.61 -8.60 -11.01
CA PRO A 457 10.17 -8.61 -9.62
C PRO A 457 11.00 -7.64 -8.80
N ALA A 458 10.40 -7.08 -7.75
CA ALA A 458 11.08 -6.14 -6.86
C ALA A 458 11.93 -6.89 -5.82
N LEU A 459 12.92 -7.64 -6.31
CA LEU A 459 13.88 -8.30 -5.42
C LEU A 459 14.87 -7.28 -4.89
N MET A 460 15.10 -7.28 -3.59
CA MET A 460 16.14 -6.50 -2.93
C MET A 460 16.63 -7.28 -1.72
N PRO A 461 17.88 -7.78 -1.73
CA PRO A 461 18.88 -7.64 -2.80
C PRO A 461 18.56 -8.34 -4.12
N LEU A 462 19.05 -7.80 -5.23
CA LEU A 462 19.10 -8.49 -6.52
C LEU A 462 20.03 -9.71 -6.45
N PRO A 463 19.57 -10.89 -6.92
CA PRO A 463 20.41 -12.09 -6.92
C PRO A 463 21.63 -11.98 -7.85
N ALA A 464 22.66 -12.76 -7.56
CA ALA A 464 23.85 -12.87 -8.42
C ALA A 464 23.51 -13.30 -9.87
N SER A 465 22.56 -14.23 -10.03
CA SER A 465 21.97 -14.61 -11.30
C SER A 465 20.48 -14.89 -11.13
N ALA A 466 19.66 -14.41 -12.07
CA ALA A 466 18.23 -14.69 -12.07
C ALA A 466 17.66 -14.69 -13.48
N HIS A 467 16.88 -15.73 -13.79
CA HIS A 467 16.11 -15.85 -15.03
C HIS A 467 14.63 -15.95 -14.70
N TYR A 468 13.82 -15.04 -15.24
CA TYR A 468 12.37 -15.01 -15.03
C TYR A 468 11.65 -15.38 -16.32
N SER A 469 10.70 -16.31 -16.26
CA SER A 469 9.91 -16.71 -17.43
C SER A 469 8.71 -15.79 -17.69
N GLY A 470 8.35 -14.94 -16.71
CA GLY A 470 7.14 -14.11 -16.74
C GLY A 470 5.84 -14.88 -16.45
N GLN A 471 5.91 -16.21 -16.31
CA GLN A 471 4.81 -17.06 -15.86
C GLN A 471 4.74 -17.09 -14.33
N THR A 472 3.61 -17.56 -13.79
CA THR A 472 3.40 -17.65 -12.35
C THR A 472 2.96 -19.04 -11.91
N LEU A 473 3.26 -19.38 -10.66
CA LEU A 473 2.80 -20.57 -9.94
C LEU A 473 1.76 -20.13 -8.90
N SER A 474 0.61 -20.80 -8.84
CA SER A 474 -0.45 -20.45 -7.88
C SER A 474 -0.10 -20.91 -6.46
N LEU A 475 -0.33 -20.03 -5.47
CA LEU A 475 -0.30 -20.34 -4.04
C LEU A 475 -1.70 -20.39 -3.43
N ALA A 476 -2.75 -20.50 -4.24
CA ALA A 476 -4.13 -20.41 -3.75
C ALA A 476 -4.48 -21.45 -2.68
N ASN A 477 -3.84 -22.62 -2.71
CA ASN A 477 -4.03 -23.72 -1.75
C ASN A 477 -2.93 -23.80 -0.68
N GLY A 478 -2.09 -22.76 -0.57
CA GLY A 478 -0.96 -22.74 0.37
C GLY A 478 0.34 -23.31 -0.18
N LEU A 479 1.33 -23.38 0.71
CA LEU A 479 2.69 -23.85 0.46
C LEU A 479 2.98 -25.02 1.41
N ALA A 480 3.21 -26.20 0.86
CA ALA A 480 3.68 -27.37 1.60
C ALA A 480 5.20 -27.46 1.52
N VAL A 481 5.88 -27.75 2.64
CA VAL A 481 7.35 -27.82 2.68
C VAL A 481 7.80 -29.25 2.90
N GLN A 482 8.39 -29.85 1.87
CA GLN A 482 9.04 -31.15 1.93
C GLN A 482 10.54 -30.99 2.13
N TRP A 483 11.10 -31.75 3.07
CA TRP A 483 12.53 -31.72 3.37
C TRP A 483 13.20 -33.03 2.95
N ASP A 484 14.32 -32.96 2.25
CA ASP A 484 15.10 -34.14 1.88
C ASP A 484 15.72 -34.83 3.11
N HIS A 485 16.02 -34.05 4.15
CA HIS A 485 16.48 -34.49 5.47
C HIS A 485 15.72 -33.76 6.57
N ALA A 486 15.63 -34.34 7.77
CA ALA A 486 14.86 -33.74 8.87
C ALA A 486 15.35 -32.31 9.18
N PRO A 487 14.48 -31.29 9.14
CA PRO A 487 14.88 -29.92 9.41
C PRO A 487 15.31 -29.75 10.87
N THR A 488 16.20 -28.80 11.13
CA THR A 488 16.49 -28.35 12.50
C THR A 488 15.26 -27.64 13.09
N PRO A 489 15.15 -27.50 14.42
CA PRO A 489 14.08 -26.72 15.04
C PRO A 489 14.00 -25.27 14.52
N LEU A 490 15.15 -24.66 14.23
CA LEU A 490 15.24 -23.31 13.64
C LEU A 490 14.63 -23.29 12.24
N LEU A 491 14.98 -24.24 11.37
CA LEU A 491 14.46 -24.29 10.01
C LEU A 491 12.96 -24.58 9.94
N ARG A 492 12.42 -25.35 10.91
CA ARG A 492 10.96 -25.48 11.08
C ARG A 492 10.31 -24.13 11.37
N ARG A 493 10.82 -23.40 12.36
CA ARG A 493 10.32 -22.05 12.67
C ARG A 493 10.48 -21.08 11.50
N ALA A 494 11.54 -21.20 10.71
CA ALA A 494 11.74 -20.40 9.51
C ALA A 494 10.68 -20.67 8.43
N ALA A 495 10.32 -21.94 8.21
CA ALA A 495 9.24 -22.29 7.29
C ALA A 495 7.87 -21.79 7.79
N ASP A 496 7.62 -21.81 9.10
CA ASP A 496 6.41 -21.24 9.68
C ASP A 496 6.36 -19.72 9.49
N ARG A 497 7.48 -19.02 9.67
CA ARG A 497 7.58 -17.58 9.38
C ARG A 497 7.35 -17.28 7.90
N LEU A 498 7.92 -18.07 6.99
CA LEU A 498 7.68 -17.94 5.54
C LEU A 498 6.19 -18.06 5.23
N ARG A 499 5.52 -19.11 5.73
CA ARG A 499 4.06 -19.31 5.56
C ARG A 499 3.27 -18.13 6.10
N ALA A 500 3.57 -17.66 7.31
CA ALA A 500 2.91 -16.51 7.92
C ALA A 500 3.12 -15.19 7.13
N ARG A 501 4.27 -15.03 6.46
CA ARG A 501 4.51 -13.89 5.55
C ARG A 501 3.65 -14.00 4.29
N LEU A 502 3.59 -15.19 3.68
CA LEU A 502 2.75 -15.43 2.51
C LEU A 502 1.27 -15.22 2.83
N ASP A 503 0.80 -15.66 4.00
CA ASP A 503 -0.58 -15.43 4.47
C ASP A 503 -0.90 -13.94 4.62
N ARG A 504 0.02 -13.17 5.23
CA ARG A 504 -0.12 -11.72 5.37
C ARG A 504 -0.17 -11.02 4.01
N LEU A 505 0.69 -11.42 3.08
CA LEU A 505 0.67 -10.91 1.72
C LEU A 505 -0.64 -11.30 1.01
N ALA A 506 -1.18 -12.50 1.26
CA ALA A 506 -2.42 -13.03 0.70
C ALA A 506 -3.70 -12.48 1.33
N GLY A 507 -3.61 -11.79 2.47
CA GLY A 507 -4.77 -11.28 3.21
C GLY A 507 -5.68 -12.36 3.79
N ARG A 508 -5.18 -13.61 3.91
CA ARG A 508 -5.91 -14.76 4.48
C ARG A 508 -4.92 -15.82 4.94
N VAL A 509 -5.35 -16.65 5.90
CA VAL A 509 -4.59 -17.86 6.28
C VAL A 509 -4.75 -18.90 5.17
N LEU A 510 -3.65 -19.29 4.54
CA LEU A 510 -3.65 -20.39 3.57
C LEU A 510 -3.62 -21.73 4.32
N PRO A 511 -4.14 -22.82 3.73
CA PRO A 511 -4.08 -24.15 4.35
C PRO A 511 -2.64 -24.52 4.74
N ALA A 512 -2.42 -24.86 6.02
CA ALA A 512 -1.11 -25.17 6.58
C ALA A 512 -0.76 -26.67 6.55
N ASP A 513 -1.60 -27.50 5.94
CA ASP A 513 -1.41 -28.94 5.87
C ASP A 513 -0.38 -29.28 4.78
N ASP A 514 0.78 -29.81 5.18
CA ASP A 514 1.85 -30.26 4.28
C ASP A 514 1.42 -31.42 3.36
N HIS A 515 0.22 -31.99 3.59
CA HIS A 515 -0.44 -33.00 2.76
C HIS A 515 -1.68 -32.48 2.03
N ALA A 516 -1.95 -31.17 2.06
CA ALA A 516 -3.10 -30.59 1.37
C ALA A 516 -3.04 -30.85 -0.15
N ALA A 517 -4.06 -31.52 -0.67
CA ALA A 517 -4.18 -31.81 -2.10
C ALA A 517 -4.20 -30.50 -2.92
N GLY A 518 -3.19 -30.30 -3.77
CA GLY A 518 -3.09 -29.15 -4.66
C GLY A 518 -2.37 -27.93 -4.09
N ALA A 519 -1.72 -28.02 -2.92
CA ALA A 519 -0.78 -27.01 -2.44
C ALA A 519 0.50 -26.99 -3.30
N ALA A 520 1.14 -25.82 -3.41
CA ALA A 520 2.44 -25.73 -4.07
C ALA A 520 3.49 -26.44 -3.22
N MET A 521 4.23 -27.38 -3.80
CA MET A 521 5.24 -28.15 -3.09
C MET A 521 6.60 -27.46 -3.18
N LEU A 522 7.17 -27.09 -2.03
CA LEU A 522 8.55 -26.63 -1.89
C LEU A 522 9.41 -27.79 -1.36
N ARG A 523 10.33 -28.28 -2.18
CA ARG A 523 11.36 -29.24 -1.76
C ARG A 523 12.62 -28.49 -1.33
N VAL A 524 13.05 -28.71 -0.09
CA VAL A 524 14.23 -28.08 0.48
C VAL A 524 15.32 -29.14 0.72
N ARG A 525 16.48 -28.91 0.14
CA ARG A 525 17.72 -29.65 0.41
C ARG A 525 18.75 -28.69 0.96
N TYR A 526 19.44 -29.10 2.01
CA TYR A 526 20.54 -28.32 2.56
C TYR A 526 21.67 -29.18 3.14
N GLY A 527 22.88 -28.65 3.09
CA GLY A 527 24.07 -29.27 3.68
C GLY A 527 24.27 -28.96 5.16
N ALA A 528 25.13 -29.73 5.83
CA ALA A 528 25.57 -29.39 7.18
C ALA A 528 26.55 -28.20 7.15
N ASP A 529 26.41 -27.33 8.14
CA ASP A 529 27.27 -26.17 8.32
C ASP A 529 27.57 -25.91 9.81
N PRO A 530 28.75 -26.37 10.29
CA PRO A 530 29.21 -26.06 11.65
C PRO A 530 29.52 -24.58 11.86
N SER A 531 29.62 -23.79 10.79
CA SER A 531 29.92 -22.36 10.83
C SER A 531 28.67 -21.48 10.76
N PHE A 532 27.46 -22.05 10.80
CA PHE A 532 26.21 -21.29 10.89
C PHE A 532 26.24 -20.30 12.07
N LEU A 533 25.83 -19.05 11.84
CA LEU A 533 25.99 -17.92 12.77
C LEU A 533 27.46 -17.58 13.08
N ALA A 534 28.31 -17.67 12.07
CA ALA A 534 29.67 -17.12 12.08
C ALA A 534 30.03 -16.57 10.69
N LEU A 535 31.11 -15.79 10.60
CA LEU A 535 31.52 -15.11 9.35
C LEU A 535 31.70 -16.05 8.13
N GLY A 536 32.02 -17.33 8.36
CA GLY A 536 32.25 -18.32 7.30
C GLY A 536 31.06 -19.22 6.98
N GLU A 537 29.85 -18.84 7.39
CA GLU A 537 28.64 -19.63 7.14
C GLU A 537 28.35 -19.80 5.65
N LYS A 538 27.66 -20.89 5.31
CA LYS A 538 27.33 -21.26 3.94
C LYS A 538 25.99 -20.67 3.52
N GLU A 539 26.06 -19.56 2.79
CA GLU A 539 24.90 -18.73 2.42
C GLU A 539 24.43 -18.93 0.97
N GLN A 540 25.20 -19.66 0.16
CA GLN A 540 24.84 -19.93 -1.24
C GLN A 540 23.61 -20.83 -1.37
N TYR A 541 22.73 -20.50 -2.32
CA TYR A 541 21.54 -21.30 -2.64
C TYR A 541 21.16 -21.21 -4.12
N HIS A 542 20.48 -22.25 -4.60
CA HIS A 542 19.76 -22.28 -5.88
C HIS A 542 18.26 -22.40 -5.60
N LEU A 543 17.47 -21.50 -6.17
CA LEU A 543 16.01 -21.47 -6.05
C LEU A 543 15.40 -21.57 -7.45
N ALA A 544 14.59 -22.60 -7.69
CA ALA A 544 13.82 -22.74 -8.91
C ALA A 544 12.33 -22.85 -8.62
N VAL A 545 11.53 -21.97 -9.23
CA VAL A 545 10.07 -21.96 -9.21
C VAL A 545 9.58 -22.38 -10.59
N ARG A 546 9.05 -23.60 -10.69
CA ARG A 546 8.57 -24.23 -11.93
C ARG A 546 7.06 -24.49 -11.88
N PRO A 547 6.41 -24.81 -13.02
CA PRO A 547 4.97 -25.12 -13.02
C PRO A 547 4.58 -26.32 -12.14
N ASP A 548 5.50 -27.26 -11.93
CA ASP A 548 5.30 -28.51 -11.20
C ASP A 548 5.75 -28.44 -9.72
N GLY A 549 6.38 -27.34 -9.29
CA GLY A 549 6.77 -27.15 -7.90
C GLY A 549 7.94 -26.17 -7.72
N ILE A 550 8.44 -26.10 -6.49
CA ILE A 550 9.53 -25.22 -6.09
C ILE A 550 10.66 -26.09 -5.51
N THR A 551 11.91 -25.81 -5.89
CA THR A 551 13.10 -26.45 -5.33
C THR A 551 14.03 -25.40 -4.75
N LEU A 552 14.51 -25.63 -3.53
CA LEU A 552 15.54 -24.83 -2.87
C LEU A 552 16.69 -25.75 -2.44
N ASP A 553 17.82 -25.63 -3.13
CA ASP A 553 19.07 -26.33 -2.82
C ASP A 553 20.05 -25.34 -2.18
N ALA A 554 20.33 -25.48 -0.89
CA ALA A 554 21.21 -24.58 -0.14
C ALA A 554 22.46 -25.31 0.39
N ALA A 555 23.58 -24.60 0.54
CA ALA A 555 24.80 -25.21 1.08
C ALA A 555 24.78 -25.39 2.62
N GLY A 556 23.90 -24.66 3.31
CA GLY A 556 23.74 -24.68 4.76
C GLY A 556 22.41 -24.02 5.20
N PRO A 557 22.13 -23.95 6.52
CA PRO A 557 20.91 -23.33 7.04
C PRO A 557 20.74 -21.87 6.66
N ALA A 558 21.83 -21.08 6.58
CA ALA A 558 21.76 -19.67 6.19
C ALA A 558 21.22 -19.50 4.76
N GLY A 559 21.73 -20.27 3.79
CA GLY A 559 21.21 -20.26 2.43
C GLY A 559 19.74 -20.67 2.32
N VAL A 560 19.20 -21.48 3.26
CA VAL A 560 17.76 -21.76 3.32
C VAL A 560 16.97 -20.51 3.74
N LEU A 561 17.44 -19.78 4.76
CA LEU A 561 16.81 -18.54 5.21
C LEU A 561 16.81 -17.49 4.09
N ASP A 562 17.93 -17.31 3.40
CA ASP A 562 18.08 -16.38 2.28
C ASP A 562 17.21 -16.77 1.09
N GLY A 563 17.13 -18.07 0.77
CA GLY A 563 16.23 -18.61 -0.25
C GLY A 563 14.75 -18.39 0.09
N PHE A 564 14.37 -18.54 1.36
CA PHE A 564 13.01 -18.21 1.83
C PHE A 564 12.71 -16.72 1.72
N ALA A 565 13.67 -15.85 2.04
CA ALA A 565 13.52 -14.40 1.86
C ALA A 565 13.27 -14.06 0.38
N THR A 566 14.07 -14.62 -0.55
CA THR A 566 13.86 -14.44 -2.00
C THR A 566 12.50 -14.98 -2.45
N LEU A 567 12.10 -16.16 -1.99
CA LEU A 567 10.81 -16.76 -2.34
C LEU A 567 9.64 -15.89 -1.88
N ALA A 568 9.72 -15.32 -0.67
CA ALA A 568 8.71 -14.39 -0.16
C ALA A 568 8.63 -13.09 -1.01
N GLN A 569 9.76 -12.59 -1.51
CA GLN A 569 9.80 -11.42 -2.39
C GLN A 569 9.26 -11.72 -3.80
N LEU A 570 9.41 -12.96 -4.31
CA LEU A 570 8.80 -13.41 -5.57
C LEU A 570 7.27 -13.55 -5.49
N ALA A 571 6.70 -13.59 -4.29
CA ALA A 571 5.27 -13.68 -4.10
C ALA A 571 4.58 -12.35 -4.44
N ALA A 572 3.48 -12.40 -5.17
CA ALA A 572 2.67 -11.25 -5.53
C ALA A 572 1.18 -11.60 -5.42
N GLN A 573 0.34 -10.57 -5.36
CA GLN A 573 -1.11 -10.76 -5.49
C GLN A 573 -1.49 -10.91 -6.96
N GLY A 574 -2.06 -12.07 -7.30
CA GLY A 574 -2.67 -12.34 -8.59
C GLY A 574 -4.19 -12.19 -8.55
N PRO A 575 -4.87 -12.14 -9.72
CA PRO A 575 -6.32 -11.98 -9.80
C PRO A 575 -7.14 -13.09 -9.11
N GLN A 576 -6.56 -14.28 -8.91
CA GLN A 576 -7.20 -15.44 -8.29
C GLN A 576 -6.62 -15.77 -6.90
N GLY A 577 -5.77 -14.90 -6.34
CA GLY A 577 -5.06 -15.11 -5.08
C GLY A 577 -3.54 -14.98 -5.21
N PRO A 578 -2.79 -15.32 -4.15
CA PRO A 578 -1.34 -15.21 -4.15
C PRO A 578 -0.70 -16.11 -5.21
N VAL A 579 0.33 -15.59 -5.87
CA VAL A 579 1.11 -16.30 -6.89
C VAL A 579 2.60 -16.07 -6.67
N LEU A 580 3.44 -16.99 -7.15
CA LEU A 580 4.89 -16.83 -7.24
C LEU A 580 5.30 -16.62 -8.69
N MET A 581 6.17 -15.65 -8.95
CA MET A 581 6.80 -15.56 -10.26
C MET A 581 7.74 -16.76 -10.47
N GLN A 582 7.60 -17.42 -11.62
CA GLN A 582 8.52 -18.49 -12.01
C GLN A 582 9.90 -17.91 -12.29
N ALA A 583 10.90 -18.51 -11.65
CA ALA A 583 12.27 -18.03 -11.64
C ALA A 583 13.25 -19.18 -11.50
N ASP A 584 14.44 -19.03 -12.06
CA ASP A 584 15.62 -19.85 -11.78
C ASP A 584 16.73 -18.91 -11.29
N ILE A 585 17.15 -19.07 -10.03
CA ILE A 585 17.98 -18.13 -9.30
C ILE A 585 19.15 -18.86 -8.66
N ASP A 586 20.36 -18.44 -9.00
CA ASP A 586 21.60 -18.79 -8.30
C ASP A 586 22.09 -17.56 -7.53
N ASP A 587 22.27 -17.70 -6.22
CA ASP A 587 22.56 -16.55 -5.40
C ASP A 587 23.52 -16.85 -4.25
N ARG A 588 24.25 -15.80 -3.85
CA ARG A 588 25.21 -15.78 -2.75
C ARG A 588 25.58 -14.34 -2.42
N PRO A 589 25.93 -14.04 -1.16
CA PRO A 589 26.36 -12.70 -0.78
C PRO A 589 27.73 -12.37 -1.37
N ARG A 590 27.93 -11.08 -1.67
CA ARG A 590 29.22 -10.48 -2.00
C ARG A 590 30.13 -10.39 -0.78
N PHE A 591 29.58 -10.03 0.38
CA PHE A 591 30.32 -9.90 1.64
C PHE A 591 29.74 -10.78 2.75
N PRO A 592 30.59 -11.42 3.57
CA PRO A 592 30.13 -12.21 4.72
C PRO A 592 29.63 -11.35 5.89
N TRP A 593 30.02 -10.06 5.98
CA TRP A 593 29.52 -9.11 6.97
C TRP A 593 28.54 -8.12 6.34
N ARG A 594 27.28 -8.15 6.78
CA ARG A 594 26.22 -7.28 6.24
C ARG A 594 25.41 -6.73 7.41
N GLY A 595 25.92 -5.66 7.99
CA GLY A 595 25.51 -5.15 9.29
C GLY A 595 24.60 -3.93 9.24
N ILE A 596 23.82 -3.77 10.31
CA ILE A 596 23.30 -2.47 10.75
C ILE A 596 23.71 -2.28 12.20
N MET A 597 24.02 -1.04 12.58
CA MET A 597 24.20 -0.67 13.98
C MET A 597 22.99 0.15 14.46
N ILE A 598 22.45 -0.22 15.62
CA ILE A 598 21.41 0.53 16.31
C ILE A 598 21.96 1.02 17.63
N ASP A 599 22.03 2.34 17.76
CA ASP A 599 22.26 2.99 19.04
C ASP A 599 20.99 2.92 19.89
N VAL A 600 21.14 2.28 21.05
CA VAL A 600 20.09 2.19 22.08
C VAL A 600 20.49 2.94 23.35
N SER A 601 21.66 3.57 23.33
CA SER A 601 22.23 4.35 24.42
C SER A 601 21.63 5.75 24.43
N ARG A 602 21.71 6.53 23.35
CA ARG A 602 21.21 7.92 23.35
C ARG A 602 19.70 7.97 23.56
N HIS A 603 18.95 7.09 22.89
CA HIS A 603 17.56 6.79 23.21
C HIS A 603 17.32 5.29 23.34
N PHE A 604 16.61 4.90 24.41
CA PHE A 604 16.26 3.51 24.65
C PHE A 604 15.22 2.99 23.65
N MET A 605 15.49 1.82 23.07
CA MET A 605 14.58 1.10 22.18
C MET A 605 13.97 -0.09 22.92
N ARG A 606 12.69 -0.39 22.70
CA ARG A 606 12.06 -1.55 23.34
C ARG A 606 12.45 -2.86 22.65
N ILE A 607 12.40 -3.97 23.38
CA ILE A 607 12.71 -5.31 22.82
C ILE A 607 11.81 -5.64 21.63
N GLU A 608 10.52 -5.30 21.70
CA GLU A 608 9.57 -5.51 20.60
C GLU A 608 9.93 -4.68 19.36
N THR A 609 10.57 -3.53 19.57
CA THR A 609 11.10 -2.67 18.51
C THR A 609 12.32 -3.27 17.85
N LEU A 610 13.25 -3.84 18.63
CA LEU A 610 14.40 -4.55 18.08
C LEU A 610 13.98 -5.83 17.34
N HIS A 611 13.00 -6.58 17.86
CA HIS A 611 12.45 -7.76 17.19
C HIS A 611 11.99 -7.48 15.76
N ARG A 612 11.20 -6.41 15.55
CA ARG A 612 10.72 -6.08 14.19
C ARG A 612 11.83 -5.56 13.27
N GLN A 613 12.92 -4.98 13.80
CA GLN A 613 14.10 -4.67 12.97
C GLN A 613 14.79 -5.95 12.49
N ILE A 614 14.96 -6.93 13.39
CA ILE A 614 15.55 -8.23 13.04
C ILE A 614 14.67 -8.99 12.04
N ASP A 615 13.34 -8.93 12.18
CA ASP A 615 12.39 -9.46 11.18
C ASP A 615 12.58 -8.83 9.79
N ALA A 616 12.90 -7.54 9.73
CA ALA A 616 13.17 -6.84 8.47
C ALA A 616 14.56 -7.21 7.92
N MET A 617 15.58 -7.32 8.77
CA MET A 617 16.93 -7.78 8.40
C MET A 617 16.90 -9.16 7.71
N GLU A 618 16.16 -10.13 8.27
CA GLU A 618 15.97 -11.45 7.66
C GLU A 618 15.43 -11.35 6.23
N GLN A 619 14.49 -10.44 6.00
CA GLN A 619 13.82 -10.29 4.70
C GLN A 619 14.72 -9.66 3.63
N VAL A 620 15.75 -8.93 4.04
CA VAL A 620 16.72 -8.28 3.13
C VAL A 620 18.13 -8.88 3.23
N LYS A 621 18.27 -10.03 3.91
CA LYS A 621 19.51 -10.82 4.02
C LYS A 621 20.67 -10.11 4.74
N LEU A 622 20.35 -9.22 5.68
CA LEU A 622 21.34 -8.67 6.63
C LEU A 622 21.58 -9.68 7.76
N ASN A 623 22.82 -9.86 8.19
CA ASN A 623 23.20 -10.94 9.11
C ASN A 623 23.94 -10.48 10.39
N VAL A 624 24.18 -9.17 10.55
CA VAL A 624 24.77 -8.62 11.79
C VAL A 624 23.93 -7.47 12.31
N LEU A 625 23.49 -7.58 13.55
CA LEU A 625 22.95 -6.47 14.32
C LEU A 625 24.02 -6.05 15.33
N HIS A 626 24.66 -4.92 15.07
CA HIS A 626 25.52 -4.27 16.03
C HIS A 626 24.64 -3.45 16.99
N LEU A 627 24.68 -3.77 18.28
CA LEU A 627 23.98 -3.02 19.31
C LEU A 627 24.98 -2.16 20.09
N HIS A 628 24.85 -0.85 19.93
CA HIS A 628 25.59 0.14 20.70
C HIS A 628 24.90 0.36 22.05
N LEU A 629 25.41 -0.32 23.09
CA LEU A 629 24.72 -0.57 24.37
C LEU A 629 25.22 0.28 25.53
N GLY A 630 26.32 1.02 25.34
CA GLY A 630 26.91 1.87 26.36
C GLY A 630 27.55 3.08 25.72
N ASP A 631 27.10 4.26 26.16
CA ASP A 631 27.63 5.57 25.80
C ASP A 631 27.50 6.53 27.00
N SER A 632 27.84 7.80 26.83
CA SER A 632 27.75 8.82 27.85
C SER A 632 26.32 9.07 28.35
N GLN A 633 25.31 8.93 27.48
CA GLN A 633 23.89 9.17 27.82
C GLN A 633 23.19 7.94 28.42
N GLY A 634 23.84 6.76 28.43
CA GLY A 634 23.21 5.56 28.96
C GLY A 634 24.05 4.30 28.94
N PHE A 635 23.95 3.51 30.01
CA PHE A 635 24.38 2.11 30.01
C PHE A 635 23.16 1.19 30.02
N ARG A 636 22.99 0.38 28.98
CA ARG A 636 21.69 -0.24 28.66
C ARG A 636 21.57 -1.71 29.01
N VAL A 637 22.60 -2.34 29.58
CA VAL A 637 22.54 -3.76 29.97
C VAL A 637 22.73 -3.94 31.47
N GLU A 638 21.92 -4.80 32.07
CA GLU A 638 22.08 -5.21 33.47
C GLU A 638 23.45 -5.89 33.70
N SER A 639 24.25 -5.30 34.59
CA SER A 639 25.43 -5.95 35.15
C SER A 639 25.13 -6.44 36.57
N ARG A 640 25.40 -7.72 36.84
CA ARG A 640 25.31 -8.30 38.18
C ARG A 640 26.56 -8.02 38.98
N LEU A 641 27.71 -7.88 38.31
CA LEU A 641 28.99 -7.53 38.94
C LEU A 641 29.04 -6.03 39.30
N PHE A 642 28.48 -5.19 38.44
CA PHE A 642 28.54 -3.74 38.55
C PHE A 642 27.15 -3.10 38.56
N PRO A 643 26.30 -3.37 39.57
CA PRO A 643 24.91 -2.93 39.59
C PRO A 643 24.71 -1.40 39.62
N GLY A 644 25.77 -0.63 39.87
CA GLY A 644 25.77 0.82 39.70
C GLY A 644 25.45 1.26 38.26
N LEU A 645 25.85 0.48 37.24
CA LEU A 645 25.62 0.81 35.83
C LEU A 645 24.12 0.97 35.53
N GLN A 646 23.31 -0.01 35.91
CA GLN A 646 21.86 0.09 35.73
C GLN A 646 21.17 0.98 36.76
N ARG A 647 21.70 1.13 37.98
CA ARG A 647 21.07 1.97 39.02
C ARG A 647 21.28 3.46 38.82
N GLN A 648 22.40 3.86 38.23
CA GLN A 648 22.79 5.27 38.09
C GLN A 648 22.98 5.65 36.61
N GLY A 649 23.71 4.83 35.84
CA GLY A 649 24.07 5.12 34.45
C GLY A 649 22.99 4.81 33.41
N SER A 650 21.83 4.22 33.77
CA SER A 650 20.78 3.87 32.80
C SER A 650 19.57 4.81 32.80
N HIS A 651 19.45 5.67 33.81
CA HIS A 651 18.25 6.47 34.06
C HIS A 651 16.95 5.63 34.14
N GLY A 652 17.04 4.39 34.60
CA GLY A 652 15.92 3.45 34.73
C GLY A 652 15.52 2.74 33.43
N GLN A 653 16.28 2.93 32.35
CA GLN A 653 16.03 2.32 31.04
C GLN A 653 17.19 1.39 30.66
N PHE A 654 17.00 0.09 30.87
CA PHE A 654 17.98 -0.95 30.55
C PHE A 654 17.30 -2.29 30.25
N TYR A 655 18.02 -3.17 29.56
CA TYR A 655 17.66 -4.56 29.34
C TYR A 655 18.24 -5.44 30.44
N THR A 656 17.40 -6.29 31.02
CA THR A 656 17.86 -7.38 31.87
C THR A 656 18.68 -8.38 31.05
N GLN A 657 19.54 -9.15 31.71
CA GLN A 657 20.30 -10.20 31.00
C GLN A 657 19.38 -11.28 30.39
N ALA A 658 18.19 -11.48 30.96
CA ALA A 658 17.19 -12.39 30.40
C ALA A 658 16.66 -11.86 29.05
N GLN A 659 16.26 -10.59 29.00
CA GLN A 659 15.84 -9.94 27.76
C GLN A 659 16.93 -9.95 26.68
N ILE A 660 18.20 -9.76 27.06
CA ILE A 660 19.33 -9.87 26.12
C ILE A 660 19.46 -11.29 25.57
N ARG A 661 19.37 -12.32 26.41
CA ARG A 661 19.41 -13.73 25.95
C ARG A 661 18.26 -14.06 25.02
N ASP A 662 17.06 -13.57 25.33
CA ASP A 662 15.88 -13.76 24.49
C ASP A 662 16.05 -13.06 23.13
N LEU A 663 16.56 -11.82 23.13
CA LEU A 663 16.84 -11.06 21.92
C LEU A 663 17.90 -11.76 21.04
N VAL A 664 18.98 -12.26 21.65
CA VAL A 664 20.03 -13.03 20.97
C VAL A 664 19.45 -14.30 20.34
N ALA A 665 18.62 -15.05 21.07
CA ALA A 665 17.96 -16.25 20.54
C ALA A 665 17.01 -15.90 19.39
N TYR A 666 16.27 -14.80 19.52
CA TYR A 666 15.36 -14.31 18.49
C TYR A 666 16.08 -13.91 17.19
N ALA A 667 17.25 -13.28 17.32
CA ALA A 667 18.12 -12.93 16.19
C ALA A 667 18.75 -14.17 15.54
N ALA A 668 19.28 -15.10 16.35
CA ALA A 668 19.87 -16.34 15.88
C ALA A 668 18.87 -17.17 15.04
N ASP A 669 17.59 -17.19 15.45
CA ASP A 669 16.50 -17.85 14.72
C ASP A 669 16.28 -17.33 13.29
N ARG A 670 16.83 -16.14 12.97
CA ARG A 670 16.70 -15.42 11.70
C ARG A 670 18.02 -15.32 10.95
N GLY A 671 19.06 -16.04 11.39
CA GLY A 671 20.40 -15.94 10.80
C GLY A 671 21.11 -14.62 11.12
N VAL A 672 20.63 -13.87 12.12
CA VAL A 672 21.23 -12.60 12.53
C VAL A 672 22.07 -12.81 13.77
N ARG A 673 23.35 -12.45 13.69
CA ARG A 673 24.24 -12.40 14.85
C ARG A 673 24.12 -11.05 15.53
N ILE A 674 24.26 -11.01 16.86
CA ILE A 674 24.30 -9.74 17.60
C ILE A 674 25.74 -9.50 18.08
N MET A 675 26.36 -8.45 17.55
CA MET A 675 27.63 -7.92 18.06
C MET A 675 27.32 -6.84 19.10
N PRO A 676 27.74 -7.00 20.36
CA PRO A 676 27.58 -5.96 21.36
C PRO A 676 28.70 -4.92 21.26
N GLU A 677 28.37 -3.68 21.59
CA GLU A 677 29.33 -2.63 21.87
C GLU A 677 29.13 -2.03 23.26
N PHE A 678 30.26 -1.87 23.95
CA PHE A 678 30.35 -1.10 25.19
C PHE A 678 31.58 -0.20 25.07
N ASP A 679 31.36 1.04 24.66
CA ASP A 679 32.47 1.92 24.29
C ASP A 679 33.36 2.27 25.48
N THR A 680 34.67 2.05 25.29
CA THR A 680 35.74 2.52 26.17
C THR A 680 37.01 2.83 25.37
N PRO A 681 37.85 3.78 25.79
CA PRO A 681 37.76 4.57 27.02
C PRO A 681 37.02 5.90 26.90
N GLY A 682 36.57 6.29 25.70
CA GLY A 682 35.71 7.44 25.43
C GLY A 682 34.25 7.16 25.80
N HIS A 683 33.36 8.12 25.54
CA HIS A 683 31.91 8.02 25.75
C HIS A 683 31.49 7.34 27.08
N ALA A 684 32.23 7.66 28.16
CA ALA A 684 32.19 6.87 29.38
C ALA A 684 31.34 7.50 30.49
N LEU A 685 30.60 8.61 30.24
CA LEU A 685 29.93 9.33 31.32
C LEU A 685 28.98 8.43 32.13
N ALA A 686 28.16 7.60 31.50
CA ALA A 686 27.24 6.71 32.20
C ALA A 686 27.96 5.71 33.13
N ILE A 687 29.14 5.21 32.71
CA ILE A 687 30.01 4.37 33.54
C ILE A 687 30.56 5.19 34.71
N LEU A 688 31.04 6.39 34.43
CA LEU A 688 31.72 7.26 35.38
C LEU A 688 30.79 7.89 36.42
N LEU A 689 29.51 8.08 36.10
CA LEU A 689 28.49 8.43 37.10
C LEU A 689 28.35 7.33 38.15
N ALA A 690 28.39 6.06 37.74
CA ALA A 690 28.32 4.92 38.64
C ALA A 690 29.65 4.64 39.38
N TYR A 691 30.79 4.89 38.72
CA TYR A 691 32.13 4.59 39.21
C TYR A 691 33.11 5.75 38.96
N PRO A 692 32.95 6.89 39.64
CA PRO A 692 33.71 8.11 39.37
C PRO A 692 35.22 7.97 39.64
N ALA A 693 35.63 7.00 40.45
CA ALA A 693 37.05 6.72 40.74
C ALA A 693 37.84 6.25 39.50
N LEU A 694 37.15 5.84 38.43
CA LEU A 694 37.77 5.40 37.17
C LEU A 694 38.04 6.54 36.18
N ALA A 695 37.57 7.76 36.47
CA ALA A 695 37.60 8.86 35.54
C ALA A 695 39.01 9.46 35.33
N ALA A 696 39.29 9.90 34.10
CA ALA A 696 40.48 10.68 33.79
C ALA A 696 40.44 12.09 34.41
N GLN A 697 39.25 12.67 34.54
CA GLN A 697 38.99 13.96 35.19
C GLN A 697 37.78 13.83 36.12
N PRO A 698 37.59 14.73 37.11
CA PRO A 698 36.36 14.78 37.89
C PRO A 698 35.13 14.89 36.98
N VAL A 699 34.11 14.09 37.27
CA VAL A 699 32.90 13.95 36.43
C VAL A 699 31.77 14.79 36.99
N ASP A 700 31.09 15.55 36.13
CA ASP A 700 29.90 16.32 36.46
C ASP A 700 28.69 15.75 35.68
N PRO A 701 27.57 15.39 36.35
CA PRO A 701 26.36 14.95 35.65
C PRO A 701 25.76 16.00 34.69
N ALA A 702 26.13 17.28 34.83
CA ALA A 702 25.69 18.39 33.99
C ALA A 702 26.80 18.91 33.05
N MET A 703 27.75 18.05 32.67
CA MET A 703 28.79 18.40 31.68
C MET A 703 28.20 19.03 30.42
N ALA A 704 28.86 20.08 29.94
CA ALA A 704 28.46 20.80 28.72
C ALA A 704 28.43 19.89 27.50
N ASP A 705 29.41 18.99 27.41
CA ASP A 705 29.44 17.87 26.47
C ASP A 705 29.66 16.56 27.25
N PRO A 706 28.63 15.70 27.36
CA PRO A 706 28.75 14.39 27.99
C PRO A 706 29.80 13.48 27.35
N ASP A 707 30.02 13.61 26.05
CA ASP A 707 30.87 12.70 25.26
C ASP A 707 32.37 12.92 25.54
N ASP A 708 32.72 14.07 26.11
CA ASP A 708 34.09 14.38 26.55
C ASP A 708 34.58 13.50 27.71
N ALA A 709 33.69 12.82 28.45
CA ALA A 709 34.08 12.07 29.65
C ALA A 709 34.83 10.77 29.29
N ALA A 710 36.08 10.65 29.74
CA ALA A 710 36.94 9.50 29.45
C ALA A 710 37.39 8.74 30.71
N LEU A 711 37.54 7.42 30.58
CA LEU A 711 38.19 6.57 31.57
C LEU A 711 39.69 6.92 31.68
N ASN A 712 40.28 6.69 32.85
CA ASN A 712 41.71 6.77 33.07
C ASN A 712 42.37 5.42 32.72
N PRO A 713 43.06 5.28 31.58
CA PRO A 713 43.63 4.01 31.14
C PRO A 713 44.88 3.59 31.94
N THR A 714 45.41 4.47 32.80
CA THR A 714 46.64 4.23 33.57
C THR A 714 46.38 3.54 34.92
N LEU A 715 45.12 3.43 35.33
CA LEU A 715 44.73 2.74 36.57
C LEU A 715 44.54 1.24 36.32
N ASP A 716 45.12 0.41 37.18
CA ASP A 716 44.83 -1.03 37.18
C ASP A 716 43.36 -1.32 37.50
N ALA A 717 42.72 -0.46 38.30
CA ALA A 717 41.29 -0.53 38.60
C ALA A 717 40.43 -0.39 37.33
N THR A 718 40.83 0.47 36.38
CA THR A 718 40.12 0.63 35.10
C THR A 718 40.22 -0.64 34.27
N LEU A 719 41.42 -1.23 34.13
CA LEU A 719 41.55 -2.48 33.40
C LEU A 719 40.78 -3.61 34.09
N HIS A 720 40.84 -3.69 35.42
CA HIS A 720 40.08 -4.69 36.18
C HIS A 720 38.58 -4.56 35.93
N PHE A 721 38.04 -3.34 36.01
CA PHE A 721 36.65 -3.04 35.73
C PHE A 721 36.25 -3.50 34.33
N VAL A 722 36.95 -3.02 33.29
CA VAL A 722 36.66 -3.37 31.89
C VAL A 722 36.79 -4.88 31.66
N THR A 723 37.79 -5.52 32.26
CA THR A 723 37.99 -6.98 32.15
C THR A 723 36.82 -7.77 32.70
N GLN A 724 36.34 -7.41 33.89
CA GLN A 724 35.22 -8.10 34.52
C GLN A 724 33.90 -7.80 33.80
N LEU A 725 33.69 -6.54 33.40
CA LEU A 725 32.50 -6.11 32.69
C LEU A 725 32.38 -6.85 31.36
N TYR A 726 33.44 -6.82 30.54
CA TYR A 726 33.44 -7.50 29.24
C TYR A 726 33.38 -9.02 29.39
N GLY A 727 33.94 -9.58 30.47
CA GLY A 727 33.77 -11.00 30.80
C GLY A 727 32.34 -11.39 31.16
N GLU A 728 31.57 -10.50 31.79
CA GLU A 728 30.15 -10.69 32.01
C GLU A 728 29.36 -10.54 30.70
N MET A 729 29.55 -9.42 30.01
CA MET A 729 28.80 -9.10 28.79
C MET A 729 29.09 -10.08 27.66
N GLY A 730 30.35 -10.45 27.45
CA GLY A 730 30.76 -11.39 26.41
C GLY A 730 30.15 -12.80 26.56
N ARG A 731 29.65 -13.19 27.74
CA ARG A 731 28.90 -14.44 27.93
C ARG A 731 27.44 -14.35 27.52
N LEU A 732 26.86 -13.14 27.48
CA LEU A 732 25.48 -12.91 27.05
C LEU A 732 25.34 -12.99 25.53
N PHE A 733 26.40 -12.60 24.81
CA PHE A 733 26.43 -12.56 23.35
C PHE A 733 27.31 -13.69 22.82
N PRO A 734 26.77 -14.69 22.10
CA PRO A 734 27.54 -15.83 21.61
C PRO A 734 28.45 -15.49 20.43
N ASP A 735 28.21 -14.37 19.73
CA ASP A 735 29.05 -13.92 18.63
C ASP A 735 30.52 -13.80 19.07
N ARG A 736 31.44 -14.19 18.20
CA ARG A 736 32.88 -14.05 18.44
C ARG A 736 33.31 -12.59 18.38
N TYR A 737 32.62 -11.73 17.64
CA TYR A 737 32.97 -10.32 17.55
C TYR A 737 32.40 -9.55 18.73
N PHE A 738 33.22 -8.66 19.30
CA PHE A 738 32.85 -7.79 20.42
C PHE A 738 33.46 -6.42 20.14
N HIS A 739 32.62 -5.40 20.02
CA HIS A 739 33.06 -4.04 19.78
C HIS A 739 33.39 -3.38 21.12
N ALA A 740 34.57 -2.78 21.24
CA ALA A 740 34.97 -2.08 22.46
C ALA A 740 34.97 -0.55 22.30
N GLY A 741 34.47 -0.06 21.17
CA GLY A 741 34.45 1.35 20.80
C GLY A 741 35.84 1.90 20.54
N GLY A 742 36.20 2.97 21.26
CA GLY A 742 37.49 3.64 21.18
C GLY A 742 37.49 4.85 20.24
N ASP A 743 36.33 5.37 19.88
CA ASP A 743 36.15 6.61 19.13
C ASP A 743 36.24 7.85 20.04
N GLU A 744 36.47 8.99 19.39
CA GLU A 744 36.36 10.36 19.92
C GLU A 744 36.98 10.65 21.31
N VAL A 745 38.03 9.90 21.69
CA VAL A 745 38.73 10.13 22.96
C VAL A 745 39.43 11.49 22.97
N GLN A 746 38.91 12.42 23.77
CA GLN A 746 39.46 13.76 23.90
C GLN A 746 40.83 13.75 24.59
N ALA A 747 41.87 14.15 23.85
CA ALA A 747 43.25 14.14 24.34
C ALA A 747 43.45 15.01 25.60
N GLU A 748 42.67 16.09 25.74
CA GLU A 748 42.69 17.01 26.87
C GLU A 748 42.31 16.34 28.19
N GLN A 749 41.46 15.31 28.17
CA GLN A 749 41.08 14.56 29.37
C GLN A 749 42.31 13.91 30.03
N TRP A 750 43.23 13.40 29.21
CA TRP A 750 44.44 12.75 29.68
C TRP A 750 45.59 13.73 29.89
N THR A 751 45.81 14.64 28.96
CA THR A 751 46.94 15.58 29.01
C THR A 751 46.81 16.62 30.12
N ARG A 752 45.59 16.96 30.56
CA ARG A 752 45.35 17.84 31.72
C ARG A 752 45.50 17.11 33.06
N ASN A 753 45.56 15.77 33.07
CA ASN A 753 45.77 15.01 34.31
C ASN A 753 47.27 14.78 34.54
N PRO A 754 47.88 15.39 35.58
CA PRO A 754 49.32 15.28 35.83
C PRO A 754 49.79 13.84 36.13
N LYS A 755 48.89 12.98 36.64
CA LYS A 755 49.23 11.57 36.91
C LYS A 755 49.32 10.77 35.61
N ILE A 756 48.41 11.04 34.66
CA ILE A 756 48.41 10.36 33.36
C ILE A 756 49.60 10.80 32.52
N THR A 757 49.92 12.11 32.49
CA THR A 757 51.11 12.61 31.77
C THR A 757 52.41 12.07 32.38
N ALA A 758 52.51 11.98 33.70
CA ALA A 758 53.66 11.35 34.37
C ALA A 758 53.78 9.85 34.00
N PHE A 759 52.65 9.13 33.96
CA PHE A 759 52.62 7.74 33.53
C PHE A 759 53.07 7.58 32.08
N MET A 760 52.59 8.44 31.16
CA MET A 760 53.00 8.44 29.76
C MET A 760 54.51 8.62 29.61
N LYS A 761 55.08 9.61 30.31
CA LYS A 761 56.52 9.85 30.32
C LYS A 761 57.31 8.65 30.87
N ALA A 762 56.83 8.04 31.95
CA ALA A 762 57.50 6.90 32.58
C ALA A 762 57.48 5.63 31.71
N HIS A 763 56.46 5.46 30.87
CA HIS A 763 56.29 4.28 30.01
C HIS A 763 56.65 4.53 28.54
N GLY A 764 57.13 5.73 28.20
CA GLY A 764 57.61 6.07 26.85
C GLY A 764 56.51 6.23 25.81
N PHE A 765 55.28 6.60 26.19
CA PHE A 765 54.22 6.91 25.23
C PHE A 765 54.46 8.30 24.62
N ALA A 766 54.55 8.36 23.29
CA ALA A 766 54.83 9.60 22.56
C ALA A 766 53.67 10.60 22.59
N ASP A 767 52.45 10.09 22.53
CA ASP A 767 51.20 10.85 22.47
C ASP A 767 50.02 10.06 23.05
N THR A 768 48.84 10.67 23.10
CA THR A 768 47.62 10.03 23.61
C THR A 768 47.18 8.86 22.74
N ALA A 769 47.41 8.90 21.42
CA ALA A 769 47.13 7.78 20.52
C ALA A 769 47.94 6.52 20.89
N SER A 770 49.22 6.68 21.24
CA SER A 770 50.08 5.60 21.71
C SER A 770 49.60 5.00 23.04
N LEU A 771 49.11 5.86 23.96
CA LEU A 771 48.50 5.41 25.22
C LEU A 771 47.19 4.64 24.98
N GLN A 772 46.34 5.14 24.08
CA GLN A 772 45.09 4.48 23.71
C GLN A 772 45.35 3.12 23.05
N ALA A 773 46.29 3.02 22.11
CA ALA A 773 46.67 1.75 21.49
C ALA A 773 47.19 0.73 22.52
N ALA A 774 47.93 1.17 23.54
CA ALA A 774 48.35 0.30 24.64
C ALA A 774 47.17 -0.19 25.48
N PHE A 775 46.18 0.67 25.77
CA PHE A 775 44.94 0.28 26.43
C PHE A 775 44.14 -0.72 25.57
N THR A 776 43.94 -0.42 24.29
CA THR A 776 43.31 -1.29 23.29
C THR A 776 43.98 -2.66 23.24
N ALA A 777 45.31 -2.74 23.24
CA ALA A 777 46.04 -4.01 23.25
C ALA A 777 45.75 -4.84 24.52
N ARG A 778 45.62 -4.20 25.69
CA ARG A 778 45.25 -4.87 26.95
C ARG A 778 43.80 -5.39 26.89
N VAL A 779 42.87 -4.59 26.40
CA VAL A 779 41.45 -4.97 26.21
C VAL A 779 41.32 -6.12 25.21
N GLN A 780 41.99 -6.02 24.05
CA GLN A 780 42.02 -7.07 23.03
C GLN A 780 42.53 -8.39 23.61
N SER A 781 43.60 -8.36 24.41
CA SER A 781 44.16 -9.55 25.05
C SER A 781 43.17 -10.22 26.01
N VAL A 782 42.37 -9.42 26.72
CA VAL A 782 41.30 -9.92 27.60
C VAL A 782 40.20 -10.60 26.78
N LEU A 783 39.68 -9.92 25.76
CA LEU A 783 38.64 -10.44 24.87
C LEU A 783 39.09 -11.74 24.18
N ALA A 784 40.34 -11.78 23.70
CA ALA A 784 40.92 -12.96 23.07
C ALA A 784 40.98 -14.18 24.00
N ARG A 785 41.34 -14.00 25.28
CA ARG A 785 41.31 -15.08 26.28
C ARG A 785 39.90 -15.63 26.53
N GLN A 786 38.87 -14.84 26.22
CA GLN A 786 37.46 -15.23 26.32
C GLN A 786 36.91 -15.78 24.98
N GLY A 787 37.77 -15.97 23.97
CA GLY A 787 37.39 -16.47 22.65
C GLY A 787 36.78 -15.40 21.73
N LYS A 788 36.82 -14.12 22.13
CA LYS A 788 36.30 -12.99 21.36
C LYS A 788 37.37 -12.35 20.47
N ILE A 789 36.92 -11.76 19.37
CA ILE A 789 37.68 -10.94 18.43
C ILE A 789 37.23 -9.51 18.66
N MET A 790 38.17 -8.64 19.00
CA MET A 790 37.88 -7.24 19.24
C MET A 790 37.63 -6.51 17.91
N VAL A 791 36.55 -5.73 17.88
CA VAL A 791 36.30 -4.69 16.89
C VAL A 791 36.46 -3.33 17.59
N GLY A 792 36.96 -2.33 16.89
CA GLY A 792 37.00 -0.95 17.37
C GLY A 792 36.99 0.03 16.21
N TRP A 793 36.50 1.23 16.48
CA TRP A 793 36.46 2.33 15.51
C TRP A 793 37.86 2.71 15.05
N ASP A 794 37.98 3.27 13.84
CA ASP A 794 39.27 3.43 13.18
C ASP A 794 40.33 4.27 13.94
N GLU A 795 39.93 5.08 14.93
CA GLU A 795 40.77 5.69 15.96
C GLU A 795 41.73 4.72 16.64
N VAL A 796 41.26 3.51 16.97
CA VAL A 796 42.08 2.53 17.69
C VAL A 796 43.34 2.14 16.91
N SER A 797 43.33 2.37 15.59
CA SER A 797 44.44 2.09 14.68
C SER A 797 45.37 3.29 14.42
N ALA A 798 45.17 4.43 15.10
CA ALA A 798 46.03 5.62 14.97
C ALA A 798 47.48 5.37 15.43
N ALA A 799 47.70 4.37 16.27
CA ALA A 799 49.01 3.84 16.64
C ALA A 799 49.01 2.30 16.51
N PRO A 800 50.19 1.63 16.50
CA PRO A 800 50.26 0.19 16.30
C PRO A 800 49.47 -0.62 17.34
N ILE A 801 48.57 -1.47 16.86
CA ILE A 801 47.72 -2.38 17.67
C ILE A 801 47.86 -3.85 17.20
N PRO A 802 47.40 -4.83 17.99
CA PRO A 802 47.43 -6.24 17.59
C PRO A 802 46.70 -6.50 16.27
N LYS A 803 47.32 -7.26 15.35
CA LYS A 803 46.78 -7.51 13.99
C LYS A 803 45.42 -8.23 13.95
N SER A 804 45.03 -8.88 15.04
CA SER A 804 43.74 -9.54 15.18
C SER A 804 42.58 -8.59 15.47
N VAL A 805 42.83 -7.31 15.77
CA VAL A 805 41.79 -6.29 15.93
C VAL A 805 41.18 -6.00 14.56
N VAL A 806 39.86 -6.09 14.48
CA VAL A 806 39.09 -5.61 13.32
C VAL A 806 38.91 -4.10 13.46
N VAL A 807 39.21 -3.37 12.40
CA VAL A 807 39.07 -1.91 12.36
C VAL A 807 37.78 -1.56 11.66
N GLU A 808 36.88 -0.84 12.32
CA GLU A 808 35.66 -0.33 11.71
C GLU A 808 35.90 1.09 11.16
N ALA A 809 35.99 1.20 9.84
CA ALA A 809 36.29 2.44 9.14
C ALA A 809 35.04 3.31 8.98
N TRP A 810 34.98 4.42 9.72
CA TRP A 810 33.78 5.24 9.83
C TRP A 810 33.97 6.70 9.38
N ARG A 811 35.15 7.28 9.64
CA ARG A 811 35.40 8.71 9.33
C ARG A 811 35.60 8.98 7.85
N SER A 812 36.21 8.04 7.13
CA SER A 812 36.50 8.15 5.69
C SER A 812 36.87 6.79 5.09
N SER A 813 36.55 6.59 3.81
CA SER A 813 36.95 5.41 3.04
C SER A 813 38.48 5.22 2.95
N LYS A 814 39.30 6.23 3.21
CA LYS A 814 40.76 6.05 3.24
C LYS A 814 41.22 5.05 4.30
N PHE A 815 40.49 4.95 5.42
CA PHE A 815 40.86 4.07 6.52
C PHE A 815 40.74 2.60 6.15
N ILE A 816 39.95 2.28 5.12
CA ILE A 816 39.91 0.95 4.51
C ILE A 816 41.30 0.58 3.98
N GLY A 817 41.92 1.47 3.20
CA GLY A 817 43.23 1.20 2.59
C GLY A 817 44.38 1.25 3.59
N THR A 818 44.36 2.16 4.58
CA THR A 818 45.42 2.24 5.59
C THR A 818 45.38 1.05 6.55
N ALA A 819 44.20 0.67 7.06
CA ALA A 819 44.05 -0.46 7.98
C ALA A 819 44.37 -1.81 7.32
N THR A 820 43.87 -2.05 6.10
CA THR A 820 44.18 -3.28 5.35
C THR A 820 45.66 -3.37 4.97
N ARG A 821 46.31 -2.25 4.62
CA ARG A 821 47.77 -2.22 4.38
C ARG A 821 48.56 -2.52 5.64
N ALA A 822 48.06 -2.09 6.79
CA ALA A 822 48.59 -2.48 8.09
C ALA A 822 48.24 -3.93 8.47
N GLY A 823 47.47 -4.68 7.66
CA GLY A 823 47.16 -6.10 7.87
C GLY A 823 45.98 -6.37 8.81
N HIS A 824 45.12 -5.38 9.05
CA HIS A 824 43.91 -5.54 9.85
C HIS A 824 42.72 -5.96 8.98
N PRO A 825 41.83 -6.83 9.47
CA PRO A 825 40.48 -6.97 8.93
C PRO A 825 39.70 -5.66 9.11
N VAL A 826 38.79 -5.37 8.17
CA VAL A 826 38.04 -4.10 8.14
C VAL A 826 36.55 -4.35 7.95
N VAL A 827 35.73 -3.64 8.72
CA VAL A 827 34.30 -3.40 8.47
C VAL A 827 34.13 -1.94 8.04
N VAL A 828 33.26 -1.67 7.06
CA VAL A 828 33.13 -0.34 6.46
C VAL A 828 31.79 0.31 6.82
N SER A 829 31.85 1.42 7.56
CA SER A 829 30.68 2.23 7.96
C SER A 829 30.70 3.62 7.31
N ALA A 830 31.86 4.08 6.85
CA ALA A 830 32.01 5.34 6.10
C ALA A 830 31.11 5.36 4.86
N GLY A 831 30.19 6.33 4.82
CA GLY A 831 29.21 6.49 3.74
C GLY A 831 27.86 5.80 3.98
N TYR A 832 27.68 5.07 5.08
CA TYR A 832 26.44 4.34 5.40
C TYR A 832 25.68 4.88 6.63
N TYR A 833 26.03 6.08 7.11
CA TYR A 833 25.38 6.72 8.25
C TYR A 833 23.92 7.10 7.94
N LEU A 834 22.98 6.38 8.55
CA LEU A 834 21.55 6.54 8.33
C LEU A 834 20.97 7.73 9.11
N ASP A 835 21.58 8.10 10.24
CA ASP A 835 21.21 9.21 11.10
C ASP A 835 21.45 10.58 10.43
N LEU A 836 22.37 10.66 9.47
CA LEU A 836 22.61 11.87 8.67
C LEU A 836 21.50 12.20 7.68
N LEU A 837 20.46 11.35 7.59
CA LEU A 837 19.28 11.55 6.75
C LEU A 837 19.57 11.71 5.26
N ASN A 838 20.69 11.13 4.80
CA ASN A 838 20.98 11.01 3.38
C ASN A 838 20.03 10.00 2.71
N PRO A 839 19.68 10.21 1.42
CA PRO A 839 18.75 9.36 0.69
C PRO A 839 19.39 8.00 0.37
N ALA A 840 18.56 6.99 0.11
CA ALA A 840 18.98 5.63 -0.19
C ALA A 840 20.00 5.57 -1.34
N GLU A 841 19.80 6.40 -2.38
CA GLU A 841 20.71 6.51 -3.53
C GLU A 841 22.17 6.76 -3.11
N GLN A 842 22.40 7.66 -2.15
CA GLN A 842 23.75 8.06 -1.77
C GLN A 842 24.50 6.87 -1.15
N HIS A 843 23.84 6.16 -0.24
CA HIS A 843 24.41 4.96 0.38
C HIS A 843 24.59 3.84 -0.64
N TYR A 844 23.63 3.66 -1.55
CA TYR A 844 23.67 2.64 -2.59
C TYR A 844 24.86 2.82 -3.55
N ARG A 845 25.36 4.05 -3.75
CA ARG A 845 26.53 4.34 -4.60
C ARG A 845 27.88 4.03 -3.95
N VAL A 846 27.96 3.94 -2.63
CA VAL A 846 29.20 3.63 -1.91
C VAL A 846 29.55 2.16 -2.11
N ASP A 847 30.81 1.85 -2.39
CA ASP A 847 31.30 0.48 -2.49
C ASP A 847 32.30 0.20 -1.35
N PRO A 848 32.10 -0.85 -0.51
CA PRO A 848 33.00 -1.12 0.61
C PRO A 848 34.46 -1.44 0.22
N LEU A 849 34.76 -1.67 -1.07
CA LEU A 849 36.13 -1.89 -1.55
C LEU A 849 36.79 -0.64 -2.15
N ASP A 850 36.07 0.48 -2.23
CA ASP A 850 36.58 1.71 -2.81
C ASP A 850 37.06 2.68 -1.72
N VAL A 851 38.37 2.91 -1.70
CA VAL A 851 39.04 3.77 -0.71
C VAL A 851 38.78 5.26 -0.94
N GLN A 852 38.11 5.63 -2.04
CA GLN A 852 37.73 7.00 -2.37
C GLN A 852 36.22 7.25 -2.31
N ALA A 853 35.42 6.25 -1.93
CA ALA A 853 33.95 6.33 -2.05
C ALA A 853 33.28 7.33 -1.10
N SER A 854 33.84 7.55 0.10
CA SER A 854 33.26 8.43 1.12
C SER A 854 34.32 9.23 1.86
N GLY A 855 34.14 10.55 1.89
CA GLY A 855 34.99 11.50 2.60
C GLY A 855 34.98 12.89 1.94
N LEU A 856 35.64 13.85 2.58
CA LEU A 856 35.80 15.21 2.09
C LEU A 856 36.93 15.28 1.07
N THR A 857 36.72 16.00 -0.04
CA THR A 857 37.83 16.44 -0.88
C THR A 857 38.70 17.47 -0.13
N ARG A 858 39.94 17.69 -0.57
CA ARG A 858 40.82 18.71 0.05
C ARG A 858 40.18 20.09 0.09
N ALA A 859 39.55 20.51 -1.01
CA ALA A 859 38.84 21.79 -1.07
C ALA A 859 37.69 21.88 -0.05
N GLN A 860 36.93 20.79 0.12
CA GLN A 860 35.87 20.73 1.13
C GLN A 860 36.42 20.74 2.56
N ALA A 861 37.53 20.03 2.79
CA ALA A 861 38.22 20.00 4.07
C ALA A 861 38.78 21.37 4.48
N ASP A 862 39.35 22.12 3.53
CA ASP A 862 39.85 23.48 3.79
C ASP A 862 38.75 24.41 4.28
N ILE A 863 37.54 24.29 3.73
CA ILE A 863 36.36 25.04 4.19
C ILE A 863 35.95 24.60 5.61
N LYS A 864 35.90 23.29 5.87
CA LYS A 864 35.47 22.73 7.16
C LYS A 864 36.49 22.91 8.29
N ARG A 865 37.77 23.10 7.96
CA ARG A 865 38.86 23.31 8.91
C ARG A 865 38.63 24.51 9.82
N VAL A 866 37.91 25.52 9.34
CA VAL A 866 37.53 26.70 10.14
C VAL A 866 36.67 26.31 11.35
N THR A 867 35.77 25.34 11.18
CA THR A 867 34.83 24.91 12.23
C THR A 867 35.27 23.65 12.97
N MET A 868 35.93 22.72 12.28
CA MET A 868 36.33 21.41 12.83
C MET A 868 37.80 21.37 13.28
N GLY A 869 38.58 22.41 12.98
CA GLY A 869 40.01 22.40 13.27
C GLY A 869 40.74 21.20 12.62
N PRO A 870 41.75 20.62 13.29
CA PRO A 870 42.50 19.47 12.79
C PRO A 870 41.66 18.19 12.60
N LEU A 871 40.52 18.05 13.29
CA LEU A 871 39.66 16.85 13.20
C LEU A 871 39.20 16.58 11.75
N VAL A 872 39.06 17.63 10.94
CA VAL A 872 38.68 17.52 9.53
C VAL A 872 39.61 16.62 8.72
N ASP A 873 40.88 16.51 9.12
CA ASP A 873 41.87 15.69 8.42
C ASP A 873 41.47 14.21 8.46
N ALA A 874 40.83 13.73 9.52
CA ALA A 874 40.35 12.35 9.59
C ALA A 874 39.27 12.05 8.53
N PHE A 875 38.38 13.02 8.26
CA PHE A 875 37.31 12.90 7.27
C PHE A 875 37.76 13.18 5.83
N THR A 876 38.99 13.66 5.64
CA THR A 876 39.52 14.05 4.32
C THR A 876 40.06 12.86 3.55
N LEU A 877 39.66 12.68 2.29
CA LEU A 877 40.17 11.65 1.38
C LEU A 877 41.66 11.84 1.08
N ASP A 878 42.36 10.72 0.89
CA ASP A 878 43.74 10.71 0.40
C ASP A 878 43.78 10.27 -1.06
N PRO A 879 43.89 11.20 -2.04
CA PRO A 879 43.93 10.84 -3.46
C PRO A 879 45.20 10.08 -3.86
N ALA A 880 46.24 10.06 -3.02
CA ALA A 880 47.47 9.30 -3.27
C ALA A 880 47.33 7.82 -2.89
N LEU A 881 46.25 7.43 -2.20
CA LEU A 881 46.03 6.06 -1.78
C LEU A 881 45.60 5.20 -2.98
N PRO A 882 46.40 4.18 -3.37
CA PRO A 882 46.05 3.32 -4.49
C PRO A 882 44.82 2.45 -4.17
N PRO A 883 44.12 1.95 -5.20
CA PRO A 883 43.07 0.94 -5.02
C PRO A 883 43.59 -0.29 -4.28
N LEU A 884 42.70 -0.98 -3.56
CA LEU A 884 43.05 -2.18 -2.81
C LEU A 884 43.56 -3.30 -3.74
N ASP A 885 44.66 -3.93 -3.36
CA ASP A 885 45.13 -5.16 -4.00
C ASP A 885 44.27 -6.38 -3.62
N ALA A 886 44.56 -7.55 -4.19
CA ALA A 886 43.80 -8.77 -3.94
C ALA A 886 43.92 -9.29 -2.50
N ALA A 887 45.02 -9.02 -1.79
CA ALA A 887 45.20 -9.42 -0.40
C ALA A 887 44.43 -8.48 0.53
N GLN A 888 44.51 -7.17 0.29
CA GLN A 888 43.74 -6.16 1.02
C GLN A 888 42.24 -6.35 0.87
N LYS A 889 41.75 -6.69 -0.34
CA LYS A 889 40.32 -6.97 -0.57
C LYS A 889 39.78 -8.11 0.29
N LYS A 890 40.60 -9.12 0.61
CA LYS A 890 40.20 -10.24 1.49
C LYS A 890 40.10 -9.86 2.97
N LEU A 891 40.73 -8.75 3.36
CA LEU A 891 40.64 -8.22 4.72
C LEU A 891 39.38 -7.39 4.93
N VAL A 892 38.73 -6.90 3.87
CA VAL A 892 37.44 -6.21 3.98
C VAL A 892 36.34 -7.26 4.16
N LEU A 893 35.80 -7.34 5.38
CA LEU A 893 34.78 -8.32 5.76
C LEU A 893 33.41 -7.96 5.20
N GLY A 894 33.16 -6.68 4.96
CA GLY A 894 31.90 -6.16 4.44
C GLY A 894 31.63 -4.74 4.94
N GLY A 895 30.36 -4.41 5.11
CA GLY A 895 29.94 -3.09 5.54
C GLY A 895 28.86 -3.13 6.62
N GLU A 896 28.69 -1.99 7.27
CA GLU A 896 27.73 -1.80 8.34
C GLU A 896 27.10 -0.40 8.24
N ALA A 897 25.79 -0.31 8.47
CA ALA A 897 25.08 0.96 8.42
C ALA A 897 24.74 1.45 9.83
N PRO A 898 25.47 2.45 10.35
CA PRO A 898 25.18 2.99 11.67
C PRO A 898 23.95 3.89 11.65
N LEU A 899 23.12 3.70 12.68
CA LEU A 899 22.05 4.60 13.05
C LEU A 899 22.26 5.04 14.50
N TRP A 900 22.94 6.17 14.64
CA TRP A 900 23.01 6.91 15.90
C TRP A 900 21.65 7.49 16.27
N SER A 901 21.35 7.55 17.56
CA SER A 901 19.99 7.78 18.06
C SER A 901 19.78 9.11 18.76
N GLU A 902 20.66 10.11 18.60
CA GLU A 902 20.48 11.45 19.18
C GLU A 902 19.12 12.04 18.81
N LEU A 903 18.66 11.81 17.58
CA LEU A 903 17.37 12.25 17.05
C LEU A 903 16.43 11.10 16.63
N VAL A 904 16.67 9.89 17.15
CA VAL A 904 15.88 8.71 16.83
C VAL A 904 15.27 8.15 18.11
N THR A 905 13.98 7.86 18.08
CA THR A 905 13.26 7.26 19.20
C THR A 905 12.71 5.90 18.81
N ASP A 906 12.20 5.18 19.79
CA ASP A 906 11.46 3.93 19.58
C ASP A 906 10.31 4.06 18.55
N GLU A 907 9.66 5.23 18.47
CA GLU A 907 8.59 5.50 17.49
C GLU A 907 9.12 5.85 16.10
N THR A 908 10.27 6.53 15.98
CA THR A 908 10.82 6.94 14.68
C THR A 908 11.81 5.93 14.08
N LEU A 909 12.29 4.94 14.86
CA LEU A 909 13.32 3.97 14.46
C LEU A 909 13.04 3.34 13.09
N ASP A 910 11.83 2.82 12.89
CA ASP A 910 11.45 2.13 11.65
C ASP A 910 11.61 3.06 10.43
N ALA A 911 11.18 4.31 10.54
CA ALA A 911 11.25 5.30 9.47
C ALA A 911 12.67 5.85 9.24
N ARG A 912 13.57 5.67 10.22
CA ARG A 912 14.98 6.07 10.10
C ARG A 912 15.85 4.92 9.56
N LEU A 913 15.54 3.67 9.85
CA LEU A 913 16.22 2.54 9.20
C LEU A 913 15.72 2.30 7.77
N TRP A 914 14.41 2.23 7.62
CA TRP A 914 13.79 1.68 6.42
C TRP A 914 13.11 2.76 5.57
N PRO A 915 13.18 2.67 4.23
CA PRO A 915 13.70 1.54 3.45
C PRO A 915 15.20 1.61 3.11
N ARG A 916 15.93 2.66 3.53
CA ARG A 916 17.35 2.88 3.17
C ARG A 916 18.26 1.68 3.47
N ALA A 917 18.07 1.04 4.62
CA ALA A 917 18.82 -0.16 4.99
C ALA A 917 18.63 -1.33 3.99
N ALA A 918 17.51 -1.41 3.26
CA ALA A 918 17.32 -2.42 2.21
C ALA A 918 18.19 -2.13 0.97
N ALA A 919 18.35 -0.86 0.59
CA ALA A 919 19.26 -0.46 -0.48
C ALA A 919 20.72 -0.74 -0.08
N ILE A 920 21.07 -0.51 1.19
CA ILE A 920 22.39 -0.86 1.72
C ILE A 920 22.61 -2.38 1.74
N ALA A 921 21.61 -3.15 2.17
CA ALA A 921 21.66 -4.61 2.11
C ALA A 921 21.94 -5.10 0.68
N GLU A 922 21.35 -4.45 -0.33
CA GLU A 922 21.64 -4.75 -1.73
C GLU A 922 23.10 -4.48 -2.11
N ARG A 923 23.68 -3.38 -1.64
CA ARG A 923 25.11 -3.08 -1.85
C ARG A 923 26.02 -4.12 -1.19
N PHE A 924 25.63 -4.66 -0.04
CA PHE A 924 26.40 -5.66 0.68
C PHE A 924 26.23 -7.08 0.12
N TRP A 925 25.12 -7.36 -0.56
CA TRP A 925 24.81 -8.67 -1.10
C TRP A 925 25.13 -8.80 -2.59
N SER A 926 24.68 -7.86 -3.41
CA SER A 926 24.67 -7.97 -4.87
C SER A 926 26.05 -7.79 -5.49
N GLN A 927 26.16 -8.20 -6.76
CA GLN A 927 27.38 -8.03 -7.54
C GLN A 927 27.76 -6.54 -7.69
N PRO A 928 29.07 -6.20 -7.80
CA PRO A 928 29.54 -4.82 -7.84
C PRO A 928 28.91 -3.95 -8.94
N GLN A 929 28.48 -4.58 -10.05
CA GLN A 929 27.88 -3.91 -11.21
C GLN A 929 26.43 -3.47 -10.96
N THR A 930 25.76 -4.01 -9.93
CA THR A 930 24.41 -3.61 -9.53
C THR A 930 24.46 -2.21 -8.93
N ARG A 931 24.30 -1.19 -9.78
CA ARG A 931 24.45 0.25 -9.47
C ARG A 931 23.39 1.14 -10.11
N ASP A 932 22.40 0.54 -10.78
CA ASP A 932 21.29 1.27 -11.38
C ASP A 932 20.38 1.81 -10.26
N VAL A 933 20.33 3.14 -10.13
CA VAL A 933 19.56 3.84 -9.11
C VAL A 933 18.08 3.90 -9.48
N ASP A 934 17.75 4.09 -10.76
CA ASP A 934 16.36 4.18 -11.20
C ASP A 934 15.64 2.84 -10.99
N ASP A 935 16.32 1.73 -11.26
CA ASP A 935 15.80 0.40 -10.95
C ASP A 935 15.73 0.14 -9.44
N MET A 936 16.73 0.57 -8.67
CA MET A 936 16.74 0.48 -7.21
C MET A 936 15.54 1.22 -6.59
N ASP A 937 15.31 2.48 -6.95
CA ASP A 937 14.20 3.30 -6.46
C ASP A 937 12.83 2.67 -6.78
N ARG A 938 12.68 2.14 -8.00
CA ARG A 938 11.47 1.41 -8.41
C ARG A 938 11.19 0.23 -7.48
N ARG A 939 12.21 -0.55 -7.13
CA ARG A 939 12.08 -1.74 -6.27
C ARG A 939 11.91 -1.35 -4.80
N LEU A 940 12.61 -0.31 -4.34
CA LEU A 940 12.63 0.16 -2.96
C LEU A 940 11.23 0.50 -2.45
N ALA A 941 10.37 1.11 -3.28
CA ALA A 941 8.99 1.44 -2.91
C ALA A 941 8.12 0.20 -2.60
N GLU A 942 8.29 -0.87 -3.37
CA GLU A 942 7.59 -2.14 -3.17
C GLU A 942 8.13 -2.89 -1.95
N VAL A 943 9.46 -2.90 -1.79
CA VAL A 943 10.14 -3.48 -0.62
C VAL A 943 9.70 -2.77 0.66
N ALA A 944 9.65 -1.44 0.67
CA ALA A 944 9.16 -0.66 1.80
C ALA A 944 7.74 -1.07 2.21
N ASN A 945 6.84 -1.22 1.21
CA ASN A 945 5.47 -1.65 1.47
C ASN A 945 5.40 -3.07 2.06
N ARG A 946 6.22 -4.00 1.56
CA ARG A 946 6.28 -5.38 2.07
C ARG A 946 6.78 -5.46 3.50
N LEU A 947 7.81 -4.69 3.84
CA LEU A 947 8.34 -4.66 5.21
C LEU A 947 7.29 -4.13 6.20
N GLU A 948 6.44 -3.18 5.79
CA GLU A 948 5.31 -2.73 6.61
C GLU A 948 4.22 -3.80 6.77
N VAL A 949 3.79 -4.43 5.66
CA VAL A 949 2.78 -5.51 5.70
C VAL A 949 3.24 -6.67 6.60
N THR A 950 4.55 -6.90 6.69
CA THR A 950 5.12 -8.00 7.48
C THR A 950 5.53 -7.61 8.90
N GLY A 951 5.50 -6.34 9.29
CA GLY A 951 5.63 -5.96 10.71
C GLY A 951 6.06 -4.52 11.00
N LEU A 952 6.82 -3.87 10.12
CA LEU A 952 7.28 -2.49 10.34
C LEU A 952 6.11 -1.52 10.47
N GLN A 953 6.31 -0.47 11.25
CA GLN A 953 5.28 0.50 11.63
C GLN A 953 5.59 1.91 11.13
N ALA A 954 6.52 2.11 10.19
CA ALA A 954 6.98 3.43 9.75
C ALA A 954 5.83 4.39 9.36
N ARG A 955 4.97 4.01 8.40
CA ARG A 955 3.79 4.82 8.02
C ARG A 955 2.76 4.94 9.13
N ALA A 956 2.54 3.90 9.92
CA ALA A 956 1.59 3.92 11.04
C ALA A 956 2.04 4.90 12.15
N ASN A 957 3.33 4.94 12.44
CA ASN A 957 3.95 5.85 13.40
C ASN A 957 3.92 7.28 12.87
N ALA A 958 4.31 7.48 11.61
CA ALA A 958 4.22 8.79 10.95
C ALA A 958 2.77 9.34 10.96
N TYR A 959 1.77 8.49 10.69
CA TYR A 959 0.37 8.89 10.79
C TYR A 959 -0.03 9.26 12.21
N ARG A 960 0.42 8.53 13.24
CA ARG A 960 0.16 8.89 14.64
C ARG A 960 0.80 10.22 15.02
N MET A 961 2.02 10.48 14.58
CA MET A 961 2.69 11.78 14.75
C MET A 961 1.88 12.90 14.08
N GLN A 962 1.49 12.72 12.82
CA GLN A 962 0.67 13.67 12.07
C GLN A 962 -0.68 13.93 12.74
N ALA A 963 -1.32 12.88 13.27
CA ALA A 963 -2.60 12.99 13.96
C ALA A 963 -2.49 13.69 15.31
N ARG A 964 -1.33 13.62 16.00
CA ARG A 964 -1.07 14.43 17.20
C ARG A 964 -0.91 15.91 16.86
N MET A 965 -0.27 16.23 15.73
CA MET A 965 -0.06 17.62 15.30
C MET A 965 -1.34 18.26 14.71
N ALA A 966 -2.08 17.52 13.88
CA ALA A 966 -3.26 18.00 13.17
C ALA A 966 -4.45 17.02 13.32
N PRO A 967 -5.07 16.90 14.50
CA PRO A 967 -6.13 15.92 14.75
C PRO A 967 -7.33 16.01 13.80
N ALA A 968 -7.64 17.22 13.31
CA ALA A 968 -8.77 17.47 12.42
C ALA A 968 -8.52 17.02 10.96
N ASP A 969 -7.27 17.10 10.48
CA ASP A 969 -6.88 16.64 9.15
C ASP A 969 -5.39 16.25 9.12
N PRO A 970 -5.05 15.03 9.58
CA PRO A 970 -3.68 14.51 9.50
C PRO A 970 -3.19 14.38 8.05
N GLY A 971 -4.14 14.24 7.11
CA GLY A 971 -3.88 14.13 5.68
C GLY A 971 -3.29 15.40 5.07
N ALA A 972 -3.52 16.57 5.68
CA ALA A 972 -2.87 17.82 5.26
C ALA A 972 -1.36 17.78 5.53
N VAL A 973 -0.94 17.28 6.70
CA VAL A 973 0.48 17.08 7.03
C VAL A 973 1.08 15.98 6.16
N ALA A 974 0.40 14.85 6.00
CA ALA A 974 0.84 13.74 5.14
C ALA A 974 1.08 14.17 3.68
N CYS A 975 0.19 15.02 3.16
CA CYS A 975 0.30 15.57 1.82
C CYS A 975 1.58 16.41 1.64
N LEU A 976 1.93 17.25 2.63
CA LEU A 976 3.19 18.00 2.63
C LEU A 976 4.40 17.06 2.72
N MET A 977 4.37 16.09 3.65
CA MET A 977 5.44 15.09 3.84
C MET A 977 5.75 14.29 2.57
N GLY A 978 4.76 14.10 1.69
CA GLY A 978 4.97 13.44 0.40
C GLY A 978 5.82 14.23 -0.61
N ALA A 979 6.05 15.53 -0.39
CA ALA A 979 6.75 16.43 -1.30
C ALA A 979 8.08 16.98 -0.75
N VAL A 980 8.45 16.63 0.49
CA VAL A 980 9.59 17.21 1.21
C VAL A 980 10.47 16.13 1.82
N MET A 981 11.71 16.52 2.13
CA MET A 981 12.70 15.75 2.89
C MET A 981 13.15 16.54 4.12
N PRO A 982 13.68 15.90 5.16
CA PRO A 982 14.35 16.61 6.24
C PRO A 982 15.69 17.20 5.78
N VAL A 983 16.16 18.24 6.47
CA VAL A 983 17.57 18.67 6.38
C VAL A 983 18.53 17.55 6.80
N ARG A 984 19.73 17.51 6.21
CA ARG A 984 20.68 16.41 6.34
C ARG A 984 21.91 16.82 7.17
N ASN A 985 22.81 15.86 7.41
CA ASN A 985 24.17 16.08 7.94
C ASN A 985 24.21 16.94 9.23
N TYR A 986 23.64 16.41 10.33
CA TYR A 986 23.49 17.06 11.64
C TYR A 986 22.79 18.43 11.65
N ALA A 987 22.39 18.99 10.51
CA ALA A 987 21.67 20.26 10.47
C ALA A 987 20.36 20.18 11.24
N LEU A 988 19.72 19.00 11.29
CA LEU A 988 18.52 18.74 12.07
C LEU A 988 18.71 19.02 13.56
N ASN A 989 19.92 18.79 14.12
CA ASN A 989 20.23 19.07 15.53
C ASN A 989 20.01 20.54 15.90
N SER A 990 20.11 21.46 14.93
CA SER A 990 19.86 22.89 15.15
C SER A 990 18.37 23.27 15.22
N PHE A 991 17.48 22.36 14.83
CA PHE A 991 16.03 22.55 14.82
C PHE A 991 15.33 21.87 16.00
N VAL A 992 15.99 20.94 16.69
CA VAL A 992 15.43 20.24 17.85
C VAL A 992 15.69 21.03 19.13
N ARG A 993 14.63 21.32 19.90
CA ARG A 993 14.74 22.08 21.15
C ARG A 993 15.46 21.25 22.22
N ARG A 994 16.68 21.66 22.60
CA ARG A 994 17.47 21.06 23.69
C ARG A 994 16.95 21.43 25.09
N SER A 995 15.64 21.27 25.35
CA SER A 995 15.04 21.63 26.64
C SER A 995 14.47 20.41 27.36
N GLY A 996 15.33 19.66 28.04
CA GLY A 996 15.05 18.83 29.24
C GLY A 996 14.07 17.65 29.15
N GLN A 997 13.18 17.60 28.16
CA GLN A 997 12.32 16.49 27.80
C GLN A 997 12.10 16.59 26.29
N VAL A 998 12.99 15.97 25.50
CA VAL A 998 12.91 16.05 24.03
C VAL A 998 11.67 15.29 23.58
N ARG A 999 10.59 16.04 23.27
CA ARG A 999 9.49 15.51 22.48
C ARG A 999 9.88 15.67 21.02
N PHE A 1000 9.99 14.56 20.31
CA PHE A 1000 10.16 14.54 18.87
C PHE A 1000 8.78 14.60 18.21
N ASP A 1001 8.21 15.81 18.13
CA ASP A 1001 6.93 16.11 17.51
C ASP A 1001 6.99 17.25 16.46
N GLU A 1002 8.14 17.44 15.80
CA GLU A 1002 8.33 18.46 14.76
C GLU A 1002 8.22 17.89 13.33
N LEU A 1003 7.95 18.75 12.35
CA LEU A 1003 7.69 18.32 10.96
C LEU A 1003 8.87 17.58 10.30
N ALA A 1004 10.11 18.02 10.53
CA ALA A 1004 11.29 17.37 9.96
C ALA A 1004 11.55 15.97 10.56
N GLU A 1005 11.01 15.67 11.74
CA GLU A 1005 11.12 14.35 12.35
C GLU A 1005 10.17 13.34 11.72
N ILE A 1006 9.05 13.82 11.16
CA ILE A 1006 8.09 13.03 10.39
C ILE A 1006 8.56 12.84 8.95
N ALA A 1007 9.27 13.82 8.39
CA ALA A 1007 9.72 13.80 7.00
C ALA A 1007 10.66 12.62 6.73
N SER A 1008 10.40 11.90 5.63
CA SER A 1008 11.26 10.81 5.16
C SER A 1008 12.44 11.36 4.34
N PRO A 1009 13.66 10.83 4.51
CA PRO A 1009 14.76 11.06 3.57
C PRO A 1009 14.46 10.61 2.14
N ASP A 1010 13.60 9.59 2.00
CA ASP A 1010 13.16 9.01 0.72
C ASP A 1010 11.63 9.11 0.61
N PRO A 1011 11.07 10.29 0.28
CA PRO A 1011 9.64 10.47 0.10
C PRO A 1011 9.17 9.77 -1.18
N ILE A 1012 8.66 8.54 -1.03
CA ILE A 1012 8.24 7.66 -2.14
C ILE A 1012 7.31 8.36 -3.16
N ALA A 1013 6.43 9.25 -2.71
CA ALA A 1013 5.55 10.02 -3.59
C ALA A 1013 6.34 10.99 -4.51
N ALA A 1014 7.33 11.71 -3.97
CA ALA A 1014 8.20 12.58 -4.74
C ALA A 1014 9.15 11.80 -5.65
N MET A 1015 9.72 10.67 -5.18
CA MET A 1015 10.56 9.80 -6.01
C MET A 1015 9.77 9.29 -7.24
N ARG A 1016 8.56 8.74 -7.01
CA ARG A 1016 7.66 8.31 -8.08
C ARG A 1016 7.31 9.46 -9.03
N PHE A 1017 7.00 10.64 -8.49
CA PHE A 1017 6.72 11.82 -9.31
C PHE A 1017 7.91 12.19 -10.21
N ASN A 1018 9.13 12.26 -9.64
CA ASN A 1018 10.34 12.60 -10.37
C ASN A 1018 10.60 11.60 -11.52
N ALA A 1019 10.46 10.29 -11.26
CA ALA A 1019 10.60 9.25 -12.28
C ALA A 1019 9.53 9.34 -13.38
N LEU A 1020 8.26 9.58 -13.04
CA LEU A 1020 7.21 9.77 -14.03
C LEU A 1020 7.44 11.04 -14.86
N ALA A 1021 7.92 12.12 -14.25
CA ALA A 1021 8.20 13.37 -14.95
C ALA A 1021 9.34 13.20 -15.95
N ALA A 1022 10.41 12.48 -15.58
CA ALA A 1022 11.50 12.14 -16.50
C ALA A 1022 11.00 11.30 -17.70
N ARG A 1023 10.14 10.31 -17.46
CA ARG A 1023 9.51 9.53 -18.55
C ARG A 1023 8.65 10.40 -19.47
N PHE A 1024 7.89 11.33 -18.90
CA PHE A 1024 7.09 12.26 -19.68
C PHE A 1024 7.95 13.17 -20.58
N ALA A 1025 9.06 13.68 -20.03
CA ALA A 1025 10.05 14.47 -20.76
C ALA A 1025 10.69 13.66 -21.90
N ALA A 1026 10.94 12.36 -21.66
CA ALA A 1026 11.41 11.42 -22.67
C ALA A 1026 10.35 10.99 -23.71
N GLY A 1027 9.13 11.55 -23.65
CA GLY A 1027 8.08 11.36 -24.64
C GLY A 1027 6.96 10.38 -24.26
N ASP A 1028 7.02 9.73 -23.09
CA ASP A 1028 5.94 8.88 -22.61
C ASP A 1028 4.75 9.73 -22.13
N ARG A 1029 3.77 9.93 -23.00
CA ARG A 1029 2.57 10.71 -22.65
C ARG A 1029 1.57 9.93 -21.79
N GLY A 1030 1.74 8.62 -21.62
CA GLY A 1030 0.86 7.75 -20.83
C GLY A 1030 0.89 8.04 -19.32
N VAL A 1031 1.96 8.69 -18.84
CA VAL A 1031 2.10 9.05 -17.42
C VAL A 1031 1.50 10.42 -17.06
N ALA A 1032 0.97 11.16 -18.04
CA ALA A 1032 0.50 12.53 -17.84
C ALA A 1032 -0.65 12.65 -16.82
N GLU A 1033 -1.59 11.70 -16.81
CA GLU A 1033 -2.71 11.73 -15.85
C GLU A 1033 -2.20 11.55 -14.41
N ALA A 1034 -1.29 10.60 -14.18
CA ALA A 1034 -0.69 10.38 -12.87
C ALA A 1034 0.08 11.61 -12.37
N LEU A 1035 0.82 12.27 -13.27
CA LEU A 1035 1.52 13.52 -12.96
C LEU A 1035 0.55 14.65 -12.60
N ARG A 1036 -0.52 14.84 -13.39
CA ARG A 1036 -1.55 15.85 -13.09
C ARG A 1036 -2.26 15.58 -11.77
N ALA A 1037 -2.57 14.32 -11.46
CA ALA A 1037 -3.19 13.95 -10.20
C ALA A 1037 -2.30 14.29 -9.00
N GLN A 1038 -1.02 13.91 -9.06
CA GLN A 1038 -0.06 14.18 -7.99
C GLN A 1038 0.19 15.68 -7.78
N LEU A 1039 0.42 16.43 -8.87
CA LEU A 1039 0.61 17.87 -8.81
C LEU A 1039 -0.67 18.59 -8.36
N GLY A 1040 -1.84 18.14 -8.78
CA GLY A 1040 -3.13 18.67 -8.32
C GLY A 1040 -3.30 18.50 -6.80
N ALA A 1041 -2.93 17.34 -6.26
CA ALA A 1041 -2.95 17.10 -4.82
C ALA A 1041 -2.00 18.05 -4.07
N TRP A 1042 -0.77 18.24 -4.55
CA TRP A 1042 0.18 19.17 -3.94
C TRP A 1042 -0.20 20.64 -4.09
N ALA A 1043 -0.82 21.03 -5.21
CA ALA A 1043 -1.33 22.39 -5.42
C ALA A 1043 -2.47 22.74 -4.45
N ALA A 1044 -3.33 21.78 -4.10
CA ALA A 1044 -4.39 21.93 -3.11
C ALA A 1044 -3.90 21.76 -1.65
N CYS A 1045 -2.71 21.19 -1.48
CA CYS A 1045 -2.11 20.90 -0.18
C CYS A 1045 -1.86 22.14 0.65
N GLY A 1046 -1.38 23.22 0.01
CA GLY A 1046 -0.99 24.46 0.69
C GLY A 1046 -2.13 25.07 1.50
N ASP A 1047 -3.35 25.12 0.96
CA ASP A 1047 -4.51 25.71 1.63
C ASP A 1047 -5.00 24.81 2.78
N ARG A 1048 -5.03 23.48 2.56
CA ARG A 1048 -5.38 22.49 3.60
C ARG A 1048 -4.40 22.54 4.78
N PHE A 1049 -3.10 22.57 4.47
CA PHE A 1049 -2.06 22.69 5.48
C PHE A 1049 -2.17 24.01 6.23
N ALA A 1050 -2.46 25.12 5.53
CA ALA A 1050 -2.64 26.40 6.17
C ALA A 1050 -3.82 26.44 7.15
N THR A 1051 -4.90 25.71 6.88
CA THR A 1051 -6.02 25.58 7.82
C THR A 1051 -5.61 24.88 9.12
N VAL A 1052 -4.93 23.73 9.03
CA VAL A 1052 -4.53 22.97 10.23
C VAL A 1052 -3.37 23.61 10.99
N ALA A 1053 -2.59 24.47 10.33
CA ALA A 1053 -1.46 25.15 10.97
C ALA A 1053 -1.88 26.27 11.93
N GLN A 1054 -3.10 26.82 11.81
CA GLN A 1054 -3.53 27.98 12.60
C GLN A 1054 -3.46 27.71 14.11
N GLY A 1055 -2.62 28.46 14.83
CA GLY A 1055 -2.47 28.32 16.27
C GLY A 1055 -1.66 27.10 16.72
N VAL A 1056 -1.04 26.36 15.80
CA VAL A 1056 -0.17 25.21 16.08
C VAL A 1056 1.26 25.55 15.68
N GLY A 1057 2.05 26.05 16.64
CA GLY A 1057 3.38 26.63 16.37
C GLY A 1057 4.37 25.73 15.62
N ALA A 1058 4.29 24.39 15.80
CA ALA A 1058 5.10 23.44 15.03
C ALA A 1058 4.69 23.37 13.54
N LEU A 1059 3.40 23.52 13.24
CA LEU A 1059 2.87 23.53 11.87
C LEU A 1059 3.02 24.89 11.18
N GLU A 1060 2.91 25.99 11.92
CA GLU A 1060 3.08 27.35 11.38
C GLU A 1060 4.45 27.55 10.73
N GLN A 1061 5.50 26.91 11.26
CA GLN A 1061 6.84 26.92 10.68
C GLN A 1061 6.89 26.29 9.28
N GLY A 1062 5.98 25.36 8.97
CA GLY A 1062 5.88 24.69 7.67
C GLY A 1062 5.09 25.47 6.60
N LEU A 1063 4.40 26.56 6.98
CA LEU A 1063 3.57 27.36 6.05
C LEU A 1063 4.34 27.87 4.82
N PRO A 1064 5.58 28.40 4.93
CA PRO A 1064 6.32 28.84 3.75
C PRO A 1064 6.57 27.68 2.77
N VAL A 1065 7.01 26.53 3.29
CA VAL A 1065 7.29 25.33 2.47
C VAL A 1065 6.02 24.80 1.81
N ALA A 1066 4.89 24.78 2.52
CA ALA A 1066 3.61 24.36 1.94
C ALA A 1066 3.16 25.27 0.78
N ARG A 1067 3.41 26.58 0.88
CA ARG A 1067 3.16 27.54 -0.22
C ARG A 1067 4.11 27.30 -1.39
N ASP A 1068 5.38 27.04 -1.11
CA ASP A 1068 6.39 26.77 -2.14
C ASP A 1068 6.06 25.48 -2.92
N ILE A 1069 5.68 24.40 -2.22
CA ILE A 1069 5.20 23.16 -2.85
C ILE A 1069 3.98 23.42 -3.73
N ALA A 1070 2.99 24.18 -3.25
CA ALA A 1070 1.81 24.49 -4.02
C ALA A 1070 2.14 25.33 -5.28
N ALA A 1071 3.08 26.27 -5.17
CA ALA A 1071 3.55 27.08 -6.30
C ALA A 1071 4.29 26.22 -7.35
N LEU A 1072 5.23 25.39 -6.91
CA LEU A 1072 5.95 24.45 -7.78
C LEU A 1072 4.99 23.47 -8.47
N ALA A 1073 4.00 22.97 -7.75
CA ALA A 1073 3.00 22.08 -8.31
C ALA A 1073 2.17 22.75 -9.42
N ARG A 1074 1.82 24.03 -9.26
CA ARG A 1074 1.15 24.84 -10.30
C ARG A 1074 2.04 25.07 -11.52
N ILE A 1075 3.34 25.31 -11.32
CA ILE A 1075 4.33 25.39 -12.41
C ILE A 1075 4.35 24.08 -13.19
N GLY A 1076 4.43 22.93 -12.50
CA GLY A 1076 4.41 21.62 -13.15
C GLY A 1076 3.12 21.36 -13.93
N LEU A 1077 1.96 21.76 -13.40
CA LEU A 1077 0.67 21.64 -14.09
C LEU A 1077 0.61 22.51 -15.37
N ALA A 1078 1.15 23.73 -15.30
CA ALA A 1078 1.24 24.61 -16.45
C ALA A 1078 2.14 24.00 -17.53
N ALA A 1079 3.33 23.51 -17.15
CA ALA A 1079 4.26 22.84 -18.06
C ALA A 1079 3.68 21.56 -18.71
N LEU A 1080 2.85 20.81 -17.99
CA LEU A 1080 2.12 19.65 -18.54
C LEU A 1080 1.01 20.01 -19.53
N SER A 1081 0.57 21.26 -19.54
CA SER A 1081 -0.55 21.74 -20.38
C SER A 1081 -0.05 22.40 -21.67
N GLY A 1082 1.21 22.82 -21.71
CA GLY A 1082 1.84 23.43 -22.88
C GLY A 1082 3.15 24.12 -22.51
N PRO A 1083 3.89 24.66 -23.49
CA PRO A 1083 5.09 25.43 -23.23
C PRO A 1083 4.76 26.67 -22.38
N LEU A 1084 5.52 26.88 -21.32
CA LEU A 1084 5.46 28.10 -20.51
C LEU A 1084 5.92 29.30 -21.35
N ASP A 1085 5.26 30.45 -21.16
CA ASP A 1085 5.75 31.70 -21.75
C ASP A 1085 7.09 32.14 -21.13
N ASP A 1086 7.79 33.08 -21.77
CA ASP A 1086 9.14 33.48 -21.35
C ASP A 1086 9.19 34.06 -19.93
N ALA A 1087 8.13 34.73 -19.47
CA ALA A 1087 8.09 35.29 -18.12
C ALA A 1087 7.86 34.18 -17.08
N GLN A 1088 6.88 33.31 -17.31
CA GLN A 1088 6.59 32.13 -16.50
C GLN A 1088 7.79 31.20 -16.41
N ARG A 1089 8.49 30.99 -17.53
CA ARG A 1089 9.70 30.16 -17.58
C ARG A 1089 10.82 30.80 -16.75
N ARG A 1090 11.07 32.10 -16.88
CA ARG A 1090 12.09 32.80 -16.08
C ARG A 1090 11.80 32.72 -14.59
N ASP A 1091 10.57 32.98 -14.17
CA ASP A 1091 10.16 32.94 -12.76
C ASP A 1091 10.26 31.52 -12.19
N ALA A 1092 9.82 30.51 -12.96
CA ALA A 1092 9.92 29.12 -12.57
C ALA A 1092 11.39 28.67 -12.43
N VAL A 1093 12.25 29.04 -13.39
CA VAL A 1093 13.70 28.74 -13.32
C VAL A 1093 14.34 29.42 -12.11
N ALA A 1094 14.05 30.70 -11.86
CA ALA A 1094 14.59 31.43 -10.72
C ALA A 1094 14.16 30.80 -9.38
N ARG A 1095 12.89 30.40 -9.25
CA ARG A 1095 12.37 29.72 -8.07
C ARG A 1095 13.00 28.34 -7.85
N ILE A 1096 13.06 27.51 -8.90
CA ILE A 1096 13.70 26.19 -8.81
C ILE A 1096 15.17 26.32 -8.44
N ALA A 1097 15.88 27.32 -8.99
CA ALA A 1097 17.27 27.58 -8.64
C ALA A 1097 17.44 28.01 -7.18
N ALA A 1098 16.54 28.84 -6.64
CA ALA A 1098 16.55 29.24 -5.24
C ALA A 1098 16.32 28.05 -4.30
N ASP A 1099 15.29 27.23 -4.56
CA ASP A 1099 14.98 26.05 -3.75
C ASP A 1099 16.09 24.99 -3.87
N GLN A 1100 16.67 24.82 -5.07
CA GLN A 1100 17.81 23.93 -5.32
C GLN A 1100 19.05 24.37 -4.52
N ALA A 1101 19.35 25.67 -4.45
CA ALA A 1101 20.48 26.18 -3.68
C ALA A 1101 20.31 25.93 -2.17
N VAL A 1102 19.07 25.97 -1.67
CA VAL A 1102 18.77 25.58 -0.29
C VAL A 1102 18.99 24.08 -0.10
N VAL A 1103 18.47 23.24 -1.00
CA VAL A 1103 18.72 21.79 -0.95
C VAL A 1103 20.22 21.49 -0.92
N GLU A 1104 21.02 22.08 -1.81
CA GLU A 1104 22.47 21.86 -1.88
C GLU A 1104 23.20 22.33 -0.61
N SER A 1105 22.78 23.45 -0.03
CA SER A 1105 23.35 23.99 1.22
C SER A 1105 23.15 23.09 2.43
N PHE A 1106 22.07 22.30 2.45
CA PHE A 1106 21.70 21.41 3.55
C PHE A 1106 21.77 19.92 3.19
N ALA A 1107 22.14 19.58 1.95
CA ALA A 1107 22.41 18.24 1.49
C ALA A 1107 23.91 17.92 1.40
N GLY A 1108 24.76 18.96 1.31
CA GLY A 1108 26.21 18.79 1.30
C GLY A 1108 26.78 18.42 2.67
N VAL A 1109 27.88 17.67 2.65
CA VAL A 1109 28.73 17.40 3.85
C VAL A 1109 29.42 18.67 4.36
N VAL A 1110 29.52 19.70 3.49
CA VAL A 1110 30.01 21.04 3.84
C VAL A 1110 28.87 22.02 3.97
N ARG A 1111 28.67 22.52 5.20
CA ARG A 1111 27.71 23.60 5.47
C ARG A 1111 28.18 24.89 4.79
N THR A 1112 27.29 25.52 4.04
CA THR A 1112 27.47 26.89 3.54
C THR A 1112 27.22 27.89 4.68
N HIS A 1113 28.21 28.75 4.94
CA HIS A 1113 28.11 29.76 6.00
C HIS A 1113 27.20 30.93 5.55
N GLY A 1114 26.42 31.49 6.46
CA GLY A 1114 25.51 32.61 6.15
C GLY A 1114 24.19 32.23 5.49
N VAL A 1115 23.90 30.93 5.31
CA VAL A 1115 22.62 30.48 4.75
C VAL A 1115 21.57 30.37 5.86
N LYS A 1116 20.42 31.02 5.64
CA LYS A 1116 19.28 30.96 6.56
C LYS A 1116 18.74 29.51 6.62
N PRO A 1117 18.48 28.95 7.82
CA PRO A 1117 17.91 27.61 7.94
C PRO A 1117 16.56 27.51 7.21
N PRO A 1118 16.25 26.40 6.51
CA PRO A 1118 14.97 26.24 5.85
C PRO A 1118 13.83 26.18 6.88
N PRO A 1119 12.64 26.70 6.56
CA PRO A 1119 11.51 26.67 7.48
C PRO A 1119 11.14 25.24 7.89
N ALA A 1120 10.89 25.04 9.17
CA ALA A 1120 10.61 23.74 9.79
C ALA A 1120 11.64 22.63 9.53
N GLY A 1121 12.86 22.96 9.08
CA GLY A 1121 13.88 21.95 8.73
C GLY A 1121 13.52 21.10 7.51
N LEU A 1122 12.69 21.60 6.60
CA LEU A 1122 12.21 20.87 5.43
C LEU A 1122 12.86 21.35 4.12
N LEU A 1123 13.20 20.39 3.26
CA LEU A 1123 13.77 20.57 1.93
C LEU A 1123 12.77 20.08 0.87
N VAL A 1124 12.69 20.76 -0.28
CA VAL A 1124 11.77 20.39 -1.36
C VAL A 1124 12.29 19.19 -2.16
N ALA A 1125 11.48 18.13 -2.29
CA ALA A 1125 11.89 16.88 -2.94
C ALA A 1125 11.45 16.73 -4.40
N ILE A 1126 10.54 17.59 -4.88
CA ILE A 1126 9.91 17.47 -6.20
C ILE A 1126 10.63 18.27 -7.30
N LEU A 1127 11.71 18.98 -6.96
CA LEU A 1127 12.44 19.86 -7.89
C LEU A 1127 12.91 19.15 -9.17
N PRO A 1128 13.48 17.91 -9.12
CA PRO A 1128 13.94 17.24 -10.34
C PRO A 1128 12.81 16.96 -11.33
N GLY A 1129 11.64 16.54 -10.84
CA GLY A 1129 10.47 16.29 -11.67
C GLY A 1129 9.91 17.58 -12.27
N ILE A 1130 9.82 18.67 -11.50
CA ILE A 1130 9.36 19.95 -12.05
C ILE A 1130 10.31 20.45 -13.16
N ARG A 1131 11.63 20.35 -12.95
CA ARG A 1131 12.64 20.72 -13.97
C ARG A 1131 12.48 19.89 -15.24
N SER A 1132 12.26 18.57 -15.10
CA SER A 1132 12.07 17.66 -16.24
C SER A 1132 10.82 18.02 -17.06
N LEU A 1133 9.75 18.49 -16.42
CA LEU A 1133 8.53 18.91 -17.13
C LEU A 1133 8.67 20.23 -17.89
N MET A 1134 9.65 21.06 -17.54
CA MET A 1134 9.88 22.37 -18.16
C MET A 1134 10.84 22.35 -19.37
N GLY A 1135 11.66 21.30 -19.45
CA GLY A 1135 12.56 21.04 -20.59
C GLY A 1135 11.77 20.56 -21.80
#